data_AF-A0A8T7MIJ4-F1
#
_entry.id   AF-A0A8T7MIJ4-F1
#
_cell.length_a   1.000
_cell.length_b   1.000
_cell.length_c   1.000
_cell.angle_alpha   90.00
_cell.angle_beta   90.00
_cell.angle_gamma   90.00
#
_symmetry.space_group_name_H-M   'P 1'
#
loop_
_entity.id
_entity.type
_entity.pdbx_description
1 polymer ?
#
loop_
_entity_poly.entity_id
_entity_poly.type
_entity_poly.pdbx_seq_one_letter_code
_entity_poly.pdbx_strand_id
1 'polypeptide(L)'
;MLDGSSYLRLNRPAQVIQLVLIALMFLLPLIPRYSIVFSPVQTVTAEQGQVSPDNSNPAAVATTNPTPAPVVEEPQQIPAPAQTASQPEELTQSLYLAWMETQNREAATDSTYHLTAAGSGELQGDNPAQGLALSFQASGVTINGMNLALTGIGYQGQALETLATVAPVANANRVEYQRGAGLTEWYANNAQGLEQGFTLTQAWPGANGNELSLELALSGGLFQSAGANLTLVSPEGKVANYGGLYVYDAAGQTLPSRMEVSGEGSTARLLVNVDGAQYPLTIDPLVQTKQLIASDGATNDTFGSSVSLSSDGNTALIGAYFKKIGANSFQGAAYVFTRTGSTWSQQQVLTDTTTGAAFDWFGLSVSLSSDGNTALIGASYKTIGANGRQGAAYVFTRTGSTWSQQQVLTDTTTGAANDYFGWSVSLSSDGNTALIGAYFKTIGANTSQGAAYTFEFRITTLTANPANSSTYGQVVTLTATISPTFASGTVTFTDGTTSYTTTVVSGVAIFTSSTWITGSHTFTATYSGDSSNLGSTSNSLSYTVYSPWIVRFNDDDGSGTVPGSFSYALALTTTSTPLTITFALTPTNIITFSGHLIPSVQAAVEIDGGSVCSSPPAIIINGNGATGDGLVLKGNNLIRNLWVKGFTQRQITISFLAPLWKKNVVQCVKVSR
;
A
#
# COMPACT_ATOMS: atom_id res chain seq x y z
N MET A 1 -1.22 -43.52 -29.90
CA MET A 1 -0.88 -44.16 -31.19
C MET A 1 -0.42 -43.09 -32.15
N LEU A 2 0.85 -43.09 -32.50
CA LEU A 2 1.44 -42.55 -33.73
C LEU A 2 2.72 -43.37 -33.96
N ASP A 3 2.92 -43.80 -35.20
CA ASP A 3 3.85 -44.86 -35.59
C ASP A 3 5.33 -44.45 -35.49
N GLY A 4 6.18 -45.47 -35.42
CA GLY A 4 7.63 -45.30 -35.37
C GLY A 4 8.20 -45.19 -36.78
N SER A 5 8.75 -44.01 -37.11
CA SER A 5 9.98 -43.86 -37.94
C SER A 5 10.26 -42.39 -38.29
N SER A 6 10.55 -41.54 -37.28
CA SER A 6 11.11 -40.21 -37.51
C SER A 6 11.92 -39.75 -36.29
N TYR A 7 13.25 -39.62 -36.44
CA TYR A 7 14.12 -39.05 -35.41
C TYR A 7 14.26 -37.54 -35.63
N LEU A 8 13.82 -36.72 -34.66
CA LEU A 8 14.16 -35.30 -34.60
C LEU A 8 15.52 -35.16 -33.90
N ARG A 9 16.55 -34.66 -34.61
CA ARG A 9 17.80 -34.20 -33.97
C ARG A 9 17.58 -32.76 -33.50
N LEU A 10 17.60 -32.54 -32.19
CA LEU A 10 17.54 -31.21 -31.58
C LEU A 10 18.89 -30.86 -30.95
N ASN A 11 19.58 -29.89 -31.54
CA ASN A 11 20.79 -29.27 -30.98
C ASN A 11 20.39 -28.06 -30.13
N ARG A 12 20.10 -28.27 -28.83
CA ARG A 12 20.30 -27.32 -27.70
C ARG A 12 19.54 -27.78 -26.43
N PRO A 13 20.15 -27.67 -25.23
CA PRO A 13 19.60 -28.21 -23.98
C PRO A 13 18.34 -27.50 -23.44
N ALA A 14 18.05 -26.26 -23.85
CA ALA A 14 16.92 -25.49 -23.32
C ALA A 14 15.53 -25.97 -23.77
N GLN A 15 15.43 -26.70 -24.89
CA GLN A 15 14.13 -27.17 -25.42
C GLN A 15 13.70 -28.54 -24.87
N VAL A 16 14.61 -29.27 -24.21
CA VAL A 16 14.31 -30.58 -23.58
C VAL A 16 13.50 -30.39 -22.29
N ILE A 17 13.73 -29.30 -21.56
CA ILE A 17 13.09 -29.03 -20.27
C ILE A 17 11.61 -28.65 -20.45
N GLN A 18 11.26 -27.88 -21.49
CA GLN A 18 9.87 -27.49 -21.74
C GLN A 18 8.97 -28.65 -22.15
N LEU A 19 9.47 -29.64 -22.90
CA LEU A 19 8.66 -30.78 -23.32
C LEU A 19 8.47 -31.83 -22.22
N VAL A 20 9.47 -32.00 -21.33
CA VAL A 20 9.40 -32.92 -20.17
C VAL A 20 8.42 -32.39 -19.12
N LEU A 21 8.36 -31.08 -18.91
CA LEU A 21 7.39 -30.44 -18.01
C LEU A 21 5.94 -30.55 -18.50
N ILE A 22 5.71 -30.43 -19.82
CA ILE A 22 4.38 -30.63 -20.41
C ILE A 22 3.95 -32.10 -20.33
N ALA A 23 4.87 -33.05 -20.51
CA ALA A 23 4.57 -34.48 -20.36
C ALA A 23 4.26 -34.88 -18.90
N LEU A 24 4.94 -34.28 -17.91
CA LEU A 24 4.66 -34.55 -16.49
C LEU A 24 3.30 -33.99 -16.04
N MET A 25 2.84 -32.85 -16.57
CA MET A 25 1.55 -32.27 -16.18
C MET A 25 0.33 -33.10 -16.60
N PHE A 26 0.45 -34.01 -17.57
CA PHE A 26 -0.65 -34.87 -18.03
C PHE A 26 -0.68 -36.29 -17.43
N LEU A 27 0.31 -36.67 -16.61
CA LEU A 27 0.43 -38.03 -16.04
C LEU A 27 0.12 -38.13 -14.54
N LEU A 28 -0.19 -37.03 -13.87
CA LEU A 28 -0.38 -36.97 -12.41
C LEU A 28 -1.75 -37.40 -11.80
N PRO A 29 -2.82 -37.82 -12.52
CA PRO A 29 -4.03 -38.33 -11.85
C PRO A 29 -4.13 -39.87 -11.67
N LEU A 30 -3.10 -40.67 -11.98
CA LEU A 30 -3.23 -42.15 -12.04
C LEU A 30 -2.17 -42.92 -11.23
N ILE A 31 -2.06 -42.70 -9.91
CA ILE A 31 -1.33 -43.62 -9.01
C ILE A 31 -2.15 -43.85 -7.71
N PRO A 32 -2.45 -45.11 -7.32
CA PRO A 32 -3.21 -45.42 -6.12
C PRO A 32 -2.39 -45.21 -4.83
N ARG A 33 -3.07 -44.81 -3.76
CA ARG A 33 -2.53 -44.58 -2.41
C ARG A 33 -2.03 -45.89 -1.80
N TYR A 34 -0.76 -45.93 -1.38
CA TYR A 34 -0.25 -46.94 -0.43
C TYR A 34 -0.35 -46.40 0.99
N SER A 35 -0.98 -47.16 1.89
CA SER A 35 -0.95 -46.93 3.33
C SER A 35 0.32 -47.53 3.92
N ILE A 36 1.10 -46.74 4.64
CA ILE A 36 2.21 -47.22 5.47
C ILE A 36 1.66 -47.44 6.89
N VAL A 37 1.69 -48.70 7.35
CA VAL A 37 1.37 -49.10 8.72
C VAL A 37 2.68 -49.19 9.50
N PHE A 38 2.80 -48.48 10.63
CA PHE A 38 3.91 -48.65 11.58
C PHE A 38 3.61 -49.79 12.57
N SER A 39 4.56 -50.73 12.72
CA SER A 39 4.57 -51.72 13.81
C SER A 39 5.36 -51.18 15.02
N PRO A 40 5.03 -51.59 16.26
CA PRO A 40 5.67 -51.06 17.47
C PRO A 40 7.10 -51.61 17.65
N VAL A 41 8.01 -50.73 18.10
CA VAL A 41 9.39 -51.04 18.46
C VAL A 41 9.45 -51.71 19.83
N GLN A 42 10.29 -52.75 19.93
CA GLN A 42 10.55 -53.56 21.11
C GLN A 42 11.19 -52.78 22.27
N THR A 43 10.73 -53.06 23.48
CA THR A 43 11.34 -52.72 24.76
C THR A 43 12.60 -53.56 24.99
N VAL A 44 13.71 -52.90 25.35
CA VAL A 44 14.90 -53.56 25.93
C VAL A 44 14.88 -53.34 27.44
N THR A 45 14.78 -54.45 28.17
CA THR A 45 14.89 -54.56 29.63
C THR A 45 16.33 -54.46 30.11
N ALA A 46 16.57 -53.73 31.21
CA ALA A 46 17.77 -53.88 32.04
C ALA A 46 17.36 -54.17 33.50
N GLU A 47 18.04 -55.15 34.08
CA GLU A 47 17.75 -55.86 35.33
C GLU A 47 17.84 -55.04 36.62
N GLN A 48 17.07 -55.48 37.62
CA GLN A 48 17.20 -55.12 39.04
C GLN A 48 18.34 -55.91 39.72
N GLY A 49 19.07 -55.25 40.62
CA GLY A 49 19.96 -55.86 41.62
C GLY A 49 19.80 -55.17 42.98
N GLN A 50 19.64 -55.95 44.05
CA GLN A 50 19.25 -55.55 45.41
C GLN A 50 20.40 -54.96 46.28
N VAL A 51 20.06 -54.27 47.39
CA VAL A 51 20.25 -54.68 48.82
C VAL A 51 20.29 -53.47 49.79
N SER A 52 19.38 -53.53 50.79
CA SER A 52 19.29 -53.04 52.20
C SER A 52 19.94 -51.75 52.79
N PRO A 53 19.39 -51.24 53.93
CA PRO A 53 19.68 -49.93 54.52
C PRO A 53 20.50 -49.98 55.82
N ASP A 54 21.22 -48.91 56.15
CA ASP A 54 21.52 -48.52 57.54
C ASP A 54 21.99 -47.05 57.61
N ASN A 55 21.49 -46.30 58.61
CA ASN A 55 22.28 -45.47 59.54
C ASN A 55 21.40 -44.44 60.30
N SER A 56 21.12 -44.77 61.56
CA SER A 56 21.29 -43.96 62.79
C SER A 56 20.89 -42.46 62.86
N ASN A 57 19.93 -42.18 63.75
CA ASN A 57 19.65 -40.94 64.52
C ASN A 57 20.85 -40.63 65.51
N PRO A 58 21.01 -39.46 66.23
CA PRO A 58 19.96 -38.53 66.70
C PRO A 58 20.25 -37.01 66.94
N ALA A 59 19.14 -36.28 67.18
CA ALA A 59 18.91 -35.15 68.11
C ALA A 59 19.42 -33.70 67.82
N ALA A 60 18.48 -32.73 67.73
CA ALA A 60 18.30 -31.66 68.74
C ALA A 60 17.14 -30.65 68.41
N VAL A 61 16.13 -30.65 69.29
CA VAL A 61 15.35 -29.54 69.91
C VAL A 61 15.01 -28.24 69.14
N ALA A 62 13.71 -28.12 68.85
CA ALA A 62 12.76 -26.98 68.91
C ALA A 62 13.23 -25.52 68.93
N THR A 63 12.64 -24.70 68.03
CA THR A 63 11.90 -23.46 68.33
C THR A 63 10.91 -23.10 67.19
N THR A 64 9.96 -22.23 67.52
CA THR A 64 8.61 -21.96 66.97
C THR A 64 8.52 -20.99 65.78
N ASN A 65 7.60 -21.27 64.82
CA ASN A 65 6.78 -20.41 63.90
C ASN A 65 7.39 -19.15 63.20
N PRO A 66 6.83 -18.65 62.07
CA PRO A 66 5.71 -19.11 61.23
C PRO A 66 6.08 -19.29 59.74
N THR A 67 5.16 -19.88 58.99
CA THR A 67 5.17 -20.15 57.55
C THR A 67 5.47 -18.88 56.71
N PRO A 68 6.49 -18.89 55.83
CA PRO A 68 6.56 -17.97 54.69
C PRO A 68 5.74 -18.53 53.51
N ALA A 69 5.11 -17.63 52.75
CA ALA A 69 4.40 -17.91 51.51
C ALA A 69 5.27 -18.71 50.51
N PRO A 70 4.66 -19.51 49.61
CA PRO A 70 5.41 -20.30 48.64
C PRO A 70 6.24 -19.39 47.74
N VAL A 71 7.55 -19.64 47.72
CA VAL A 71 8.49 -19.09 46.75
C VAL A 71 8.08 -19.65 45.38
N VAL A 72 7.76 -18.75 44.46
CA VAL A 72 7.61 -19.09 43.04
C VAL A 72 9.00 -19.42 42.53
N GLU A 73 9.25 -20.70 42.23
CA GLU A 73 10.43 -21.11 41.48
C GLU A 73 10.43 -20.41 40.11
N GLU A 74 11.50 -19.66 39.85
CA GLU A 74 11.86 -19.17 38.53
C GLU A 74 12.08 -20.40 37.62
N PRO A 75 11.39 -20.51 36.46
CA PRO A 75 11.59 -21.67 35.60
C PRO A 75 13.01 -21.65 35.04
N GLN A 76 13.74 -22.72 35.34
CA GLN A 76 15.09 -22.98 34.85
C GLN A 76 15.17 -22.78 33.33
N GLN A 77 16.12 -21.94 32.93
CA GLN A 77 16.50 -21.71 31.54
C GLN A 77 16.91 -23.04 30.90
N ILE A 78 16.07 -23.55 29.99
CA ILE A 78 16.40 -24.71 29.16
C ILE A 78 17.62 -24.32 28.29
N PRO A 79 18.75 -25.03 28.34
CA PRO A 79 19.86 -24.77 27.43
C PRO A 79 19.41 -25.06 26.01
N ALA A 80 19.67 -24.13 25.10
CA ALA A 80 19.38 -24.30 23.68
C ALA A 80 20.04 -25.60 23.15
N PRO A 81 19.36 -26.41 22.33
CA PRO A 81 19.96 -27.58 21.72
C PRO A 81 21.12 -27.14 20.80
N ALA A 82 22.24 -27.83 20.91
CA ALA A 82 23.41 -27.60 20.07
C ALA A 82 23.02 -27.73 18.58
N GLN A 83 23.13 -26.62 17.85
CA GLN A 83 22.94 -26.61 16.40
C GLN A 83 24.10 -27.35 15.72
N THR A 84 23.79 -28.50 15.13
CA THR A 84 24.55 -29.04 14.01
C THR A 84 23.80 -28.66 12.73
N ALA A 85 24.43 -27.85 11.89
CA ALA A 85 23.84 -27.24 10.70
C ALA A 85 23.68 -28.21 9.52
N SER A 86 22.68 -27.99 8.67
CA SER A 86 22.87 -27.95 7.21
C SER A 86 21.67 -27.31 6.49
N GLN A 87 21.92 -26.08 6.01
CA GLN A 87 21.28 -25.34 4.91
C GLN A 87 19.81 -24.89 5.00
N PRO A 88 19.63 -23.64 5.46
CA PRO A 88 18.64 -22.70 4.91
C PRO A 88 19.21 -21.38 4.38
N GLU A 89 20.52 -21.10 4.53
CA GLU A 89 21.13 -19.81 4.10
C GLU A 89 21.25 -19.65 2.58
N GLU A 90 21.41 -20.75 1.83
CA GLU A 90 21.66 -20.68 0.38
C GLU A 90 20.44 -20.20 -0.42
N LEU A 91 19.21 -20.50 0.05
CA LEU A 91 17.97 -20.12 -0.64
C LEU A 91 17.64 -18.63 -0.52
N THR A 92 17.85 -18.01 0.65
CA THR A 92 17.56 -16.57 0.84
C THR A 92 18.57 -15.69 0.11
N GLN A 93 19.82 -16.12 0.05
CA GLN A 93 20.91 -15.40 -0.61
C GLN A 93 20.88 -15.51 -2.13
N SER A 94 20.61 -16.71 -2.66
CA SER A 94 20.40 -16.88 -4.10
C SER A 94 19.17 -16.11 -4.60
N LEU A 95 18.12 -15.99 -3.78
CA LEU A 95 16.99 -15.09 -4.04
C LEU A 95 17.40 -13.61 -4.09
N TYR A 96 18.27 -13.18 -3.16
CA TYR A 96 18.77 -11.81 -3.15
C TYR A 96 19.58 -11.47 -4.41
N LEU A 97 20.51 -12.34 -4.81
CA LEU A 97 21.31 -12.17 -6.02
C LEU A 97 20.42 -12.14 -7.28
N ALA A 98 19.44 -13.03 -7.36
CA ALA A 98 18.48 -13.05 -8.46
C ALA A 98 17.63 -11.77 -8.50
N TRP A 99 17.29 -11.22 -7.34
CA TRP A 99 16.59 -9.94 -7.23
C TRP A 99 17.48 -8.78 -7.66
N MET A 100 18.72 -8.67 -7.17
CA MET A 100 19.67 -7.63 -7.57
C MET A 100 19.98 -7.66 -9.07
N GLU A 101 20.18 -8.85 -9.64
CA GLU A 101 20.34 -9.03 -11.09
C GLU A 101 19.11 -8.49 -11.85
N THR A 102 17.91 -8.69 -11.30
CA THR A 102 16.67 -8.15 -11.88
C THR A 102 16.63 -6.62 -11.77
N GLN A 103 16.99 -6.04 -10.62
CA GLN A 103 17.09 -4.60 -10.45
C GLN A 103 18.12 -3.97 -11.40
N ASN A 104 19.25 -4.64 -11.61
CA ASN A 104 20.29 -4.20 -12.55
C ASN A 104 19.81 -4.25 -14.01
N ARG A 105 19.04 -5.27 -14.40
CA ARG A 105 18.41 -5.33 -15.73
C ARG A 105 17.37 -4.24 -15.95
N GLU A 106 16.54 -3.96 -14.96
CA GLU A 106 15.54 -2.88 -15.02
C GLU A 106 16.25 -1.52 -15.15
N ALA A 107 17.23 -1.24 -14.29
CA ALA A 107 18.01 -0.01 -14.33
C ALA A 107 18.80 0.16 -15.63
N ALA A 108 19.27 -0.93 -16.26
CA ALA A 108 19.91 -0.87 -17.59
C ALA A 108 18.96 -0.34 -18.68
N THR A 109 17.65 -0.47 -18.52
CA THR A 109 16.64 0.08 -19.46
C THR A 109 16.14 1.47 -19.07
N ASP A 110 16.35 1.89 -17.83
CA ASP A 110 15.96 3.20 -17.32
C ASP A 110 17.13 4.20 -17.43
N SER A 111 17.00 5.14 -18.37
CA SER A 111 18.01 6.18 -18.61
C SER A 111 18.33 7.04 -17.38
N THR A 112 17.46 7.03 -16.37
CA THR A 112 17.65 7.72 -15.09
C THR A 112 18.90 7.24 -14.35
N TYR A 113 19.29 5.98 -14.53
CA TYR A 113 20.48 5.39 -13.88
C TYR A 113 21.67 5.26 -14.82
N HIS A 114 21.58 5.76 -16.05
CA HIS A 114 22.65 5.63 -17.03
C HIS A 114 23.80 6.60 -16.73
N LEU A 115 25.01 6.17 -17.07
CA LEU A 115 26.21 6.98 -16.96
C LEU A 115 26.52 7.59 -18.33
N THR A 116 26.88 8.87 -18.33
CA THR A 116 27.14 9.66 -19.54
C THR A 116 28.56 10.18 -19.55
N ALA A 117 29.13 10.37 -20.75
CA ALA A 117 30.48 10.94 -20.88
C ALA A 117 30.46 12.44 -20.51
N ALA A 118 31.36 12.85 -19.62
CA ALA A 118 31.43 14.22 -19.12
C ALA A 118 32.70 15.00 -19.54
N GLY A 119 33.64 14.33 -20.22
CA GLY A 119 34.92 14.91 -20.63
C GLY A 119 35.86 13.85 -21.21
N SER A 120 37.16 14.15 -21.31
CA SER A 120 38.17 13.22 -21.82
C SER A 120 38.37 12.02 -20.88
N GLY A 121 37.57 10.98 -21.07
CA GLY A 121 37.67 9.71 -20.33
C GLY A 121 36.94 9.65 -18.99
N GLU A 122 36.07 10.64 -18.68
CA GLU A 122 35.27 10.67 -17.45
C GLU A 122 33.81 10.30 -17.74
N LEU A 123 33.20 9.57 -16.81
CA LEU A 123 31.78 9.26 -16.84
C LEU A 123 31.10 9.89 -15.62
N GLN A 124 29.91 10.44 -15.81
CA GLN A 124 29.11 11.02 -14.74
C GLN A 124 27.68 10.55 -14.85
N GLY A 125 27.00 10.47 -13.71
CA GLY A 125 25.59 10.19 -13.65
C GLY A 125 25.08 10.39 -12.23
N ASP A 126 23.77 10.30 -12.09
CA ASP A 126 23.12 10.43 -10.79
C ASP A 126 22.43 9.12 -10.41
N ASN A 127 22.29 8.92 -9.11
CA ASN A 127 21.32 8.00 -8.55
C ASN A 127 20.25 8.83 -7.83
N PRO A 128 19.16 9.23 -8.51
CA PRO A 128 18.16 10.09 -7.90
C PRO A 128 17.36 9.37 -6.79
N ALA A 129 17.25 8.04 -6.85
CA ALA A 129 16.59 7.25 -5.80
C ALA A 129 17.34 7.30 -4.47
N GLN A 130 18.67 7.39 -4.52
CA GLN A 130 19.54 7.47 -3.34
C GLN A 130 20.11 8.88 -3.07
N GLY A 131 19.93 9.82 -4.01
CA GLY A 131 20.53 11.17 -3.93
C GLY A 131 22.05 11.15 -4.06
N LEU A 132 22.58 10.28 -4.93
CA LEU A 132 24.03 10.18 -5.18
C LEU A 132 24.39 10.89 -6.47
N ALA A 133 25.37 11.79 -6.41
CA ALA A 133 26.09 12.29 -7.56
C ALA A 133 27.33 11.42 -7.78
N LEU A 134 27.46 10.85 -8.97
CA LEU A 134 28.48 9.88 -9.32
C LEU A 134 29.43 10.45 -10.38
N SER A 135 30.73 10.36 -10.13
CA SER A 135 31.77 10.65 -11.11
C SER A 135 32.78 9.51 -11.14
N PHE A 136 33.08 9.00 -12.32
CA PHE A 136 34.02 7.91 -12.56
C PHE A 136 35.18 8.44 -13.38
N GLN A 137 36.38 8.31 -12.82
CA GLN A 137 37.65 8.74 -13.40
C GLN A 137 38.61 7.54 -13.43
N ALA A 138 39.71 7.64 -14.19
CA ALA A 138 40.68 6.55 -14.24
C ALA A 138 41.27 6.17 -12.85
N SER A 139 41.27 7.12 -11.92
CA SER A 139 41.70 6.95 -10.53
C SER A 139 40.68 6.25 -9.63
N GLY A 140 39.39 6.18 -9.99
CA GLY A 140 38.35 5.59 -9.15
C GLY A 140 37.01 6.32 -9.27
N VAL A 141 36.12 6.09 -8.31
CA VAL A 141 34.79 6.70 -8.24
C VAL A 141 34.72 7.75 -7.15
N THR A 142 34.04 8.86 -7.46
CA THR A 142 33.59 9.87 -6.50
C THR A 142 32.09 9.77 -6.34
N ILE A 143 31.62 9.62 -5.09
CA ILE A 143 30.22 9.50 -4.70
C ILE A 143 29.92 10.61 -3.71
N ASN A 144 29.14 11.62 -4.11
CA ASN A 144 28.84 12.78 -3.25
C ASN A 144 30.12 13.41 -2.61
N GLY A 145 31.22 13.47 -3.36
CA GLY A 145 32.51 14.01 -2.90
C GLY A 145 33.39 13.04 -2.10
N MET A 146 32.92 11.83 -1.80
CA MET A 146 33.74 10.75 -1.20
C MET A 146 34.40 9.95 -2.31
N ASN A 147 35.70 9.67 -2.21
CA ASN A 147 36.44 8.93 -3.22
C ASN A 147 36.74 7.51 -2.77
N LEU A 148 36.56 6.58 -3.70
CA LEU A 148 36.88 5.17 -3.57
C LEU A 148 37.72 4.73 -4.76
N ALA A 149 38.90 4.18 -4.51
CA ALA A 149 39.84 3.77 -5.56
C ALA A 149 40.44 2.41 -5.24
N LEU A 150 40.33 1.44 -6.15
CA LEU A 150 41.08 0.19 -6.06
C LEU A 150 42.55 0.44 -6.41
N THR A 151 43.44 0.34 -5.42
CA THR A 151 44.86 0.71 -5.53
C THR A 151 45.80 -0.47 -5.47
N GLY A 152 45.39 -1.61 -4.91
CA GLY A 152 46.27 -2.76 -4.79
C GLY A 152 45.54 -4.09 -4.77
N ILE A 153 46.26 -5.13 -5.19
CA ILE A 153 45.81 -6.52 -5.10
C ILE A 153 46.98 -7.44 -4.79
N GLY A 154 46.72 -8.55 -4.11
CA GLY A 154 47.74 -9.54 -3.80
C GLY A 154 47.21 -10.53 -2.78
N TYR A 155 48.11 -11.27 -2.14
CA TYR A 155 47.75 -12.24 -1.11
C TYR A 155 48.27 -11.82 0.25
N GLN A 156 47.54 -12.19 1.29
CA GLN A 156 47.90 -11.88 2.67
C GLN A 156 49.34 -12.33 2.99
N GLY A 157 50.10 -11.48 3.69
CA GLY A 157 51.49 -11.75 4.05
C GLY A 157 52.52 -11.39 2.98
N GLN A 158 52.08 -10.84 1.83
CA GLN A 158 52.96 -10.33 0.77
C GLN A 158 52.70 -8.83 0.55
N ALA A 159 53.67 -8.14 -0.06
CA ALA A 159 53.46 -6.78 -0.52
C ALA A 159 52.40 -6.81 -1.64
N LEU A 160 51.37 -5.96 -1.52
CA LEU A 160 50.34 -5.85 -2.56
C LEU A 160 50.94 -5.20 -3.81
N GLU A 161 50.57 -5.73 -4.97
CA GLU A 161 50.89 -5.13 -6.26
C GLU A 161 50.04 -3.87 -6.45
N THR A 162 50.69 -2.75 -6.77
CA THR A 162 49.98 -1.51 -7.10
C THR A 162 49.28 -1.64 -8.45
N LEU A 163 47.97 -1.42 -8.47
CA LEU A 163 47.19 -1.44 -9.69
C LEU A 163 47.29 -0.10 -10.42
N ALA A 164 47.50 -0.17 -11.74
CA ALA A 164 47.47 1.01 -12.58
C ALA A 164 46.05 1.61 -12.66
N THR A 165 45.98 2.92 -12.89
CA THR A 165 44.73 3.59 -13.24
C THR A 165 44.29 3.17 -14.64
N VAL A 166 42.99 2.96 -14.83
CA VAL A 166 42.42 2.51 -16.10
C VAL A 166 41.17 3.33 -16.38
N ALA A 167 40.99 3.77 -17.63
CA ALA A 167 39.79 4.52 -17.99
C ALA A 167 38.52 3.65 -17.80
N PRO A 168 37.46 4.20 -17.19
CA PRO A 168 36.21 3.47 -17.02
C PRO A 168 35.46 3.34 -18.35
N VAL A 169 34.71 2.25 -18.51
CA VAL A 169 33.83 2.02 -19.65
C VAL A 169 32.40 1.84 -19.15
N ALA A 170 31.47 2.65 -19.67
CA ALA A 170 30.05 2.51 -19.36
C ALA A 170 29.32 1.64 -20.39
N ASN A 171 28.36 0.88 -19.90
CA ASN A 171 27.28 0.29 -20.67
C ASN A 171 25.97 0.48 -19.89
N ALA A 172 25.12 1.40 -20.36
CA ALA A 172 23.89 1.80 -19.68
C ALA A 172 24.15 2.24 -18.21
N ASN A 173 23.64 1.48 -17.25
CA ASN A 173 23.77 1.75 -15.82
C ASN A 173 25.04 1.15 -15.17
N ARG A 174 25.87 0.45 -15.95
CA ARG A 174 27.04 -0.27 -15.46
C ARG A 174 28.33 0.38 -15.94
N VAL A 175 29.31 0.49 -15.03
CA VAL A 175 30.67 0.97 -15.31
C VAL A 175 31.66 -0.15 -15.00
N GLU A 176 32.66 -0.34 -15.86
CA GLU A 176 33.73 -1.30 -15.64
C GLU A 176 35.12 -0.65 -15.74
N TYR A 177 36.01 -1.09 -14.87
CA TYR A 177 37.45 -0.88 -14.94
C TYR A 177 38.13 -2.21 -15.26
N GLN A 178 38.75 -2.30 -16.44
CA GLN A 178 39.49 -3.49 -16.87
C GLN A 178 40.91 -3.44 -16.29
N ARG A 179 41.07 -3.95 -15.06
CA ARG A 179 42.30 -3.80 -14.24
C ARG A 179 43.44 -4.75 -14.66
N GLY A 180 43.19 -5.66 -15.60
CA GLY A 180 44.20 -6.58 -16.13
C GLY A 180 44.29 -7.89 -15.34
N ALA A 181 45.06 -8.85 -15.88
CA ALA A 181 45.25 -10.19 -15.30
C ALA A 181 43.95 -10.95 -14.93
N GLY A 182 42.83 -10.64 -15.58
CA GLY A 182 41.53 -11.25 -15.33
C GLY A 182 40.70 -10.55 -14.25
N LEU A 183 41.16 -9.43 -13.69
CA LEU A 183 40.40 -8.59 -12.77
C LEU A 183 39.59 -7.53 -13.51
N THR A 184 38.28 -7.56 -13.31
CA THR A 184 37.35 -6.49 -13.67
C THR A 184 36.73 -5.96 -12.40
N GLU A 185 36.91 -4.67 -12.12
CA GLU A 185 36.12 -3.96 -11.12
C GLU A 185 34.92 -3.37 -11.84
N TRP A 186 33.73 -3.49 -11.26
CA TRP A 186 32.50 -2.99 -11.86
C TRP A 186 31.64 -2.27 -10.84
N TYR A 187 30.81 -1.37 -11.35
CA TYR A 187 29.81 -0.65 -10.59
C TYR A 187 28.47 -0.69 -11.31
N ALA A 188 27.38 -0.93 -10.60
CA ALA A 188 26.03 -0.94 -11.15
C ALA A 188 25.16 0.08 -10.43
N ASN A 189 24.63 1.04 -11.19
CA ASN A 189 23.74 2.07 -10.68
C ASN A 189 22.28 1.60 -10.83
N ASN A 190 21.52 1.51 -9.75
CA ASN A 190 20.12 1.10 -9.79
C ASN A 190 19.30 1.81 -8.69
N ALA A 191 17.99 1.56 -8.62
CA ALA A 191 17.14 2.22 -7.61
C ALA A 191 17.58 1.96 -6.15
N GLN A 192 18.28 0.86 -5.89
CA GLN A 192 18.78 0.51 -4.55
C GLN A 192 20.06 1.26 -4.19
N GLY A 193 20.83 1.71 -5.18
CA GLY A 193 22.02 2.53 -4.98
C GLY A 193 23.09 2.28 -6.04
N LEU A 194 24.32 2.57 -5.65
CA LEU A 194 25.49 2.19 -6.41
C LEU A 194 26.10 0.93 -5.78
N GLU A 195 26.05 -0.17 -6.52
CA GLU A 195 26.71 -1.41 -6.19
C GLU A 195 28.13 -1.38 -6.76
N GLN A 196 29.13 -1.85 -6.00
CA GLN A 196 30.47 -2.12 -6.51
C GLN A 196 30.68 -3.62 -6.41
N GLY A 197 31.34 -4.22 -7.40
CA GLY A 197 31.85 -5.56 -7.27
C GLY A 197 33.09 -5.80 -8.12
N PHE A 198 33.60 -7.02 -8.03
CA PHE A 198 34.81 -7.45 -8.72
C PHE A 198 34.59 -8.83 -9.31
N THR A 199 35.17 -9.07 -10.47
CA THR A 199 35.23 -10.39 -11.09
C THR A 199 36.68 -10.72 -11.37
N LEU A 200 37.16 -11.85 -10.84
CA LEU A 200 38.47 -12.40 -11.19
C LEU A 200 38.24 -13.64 -12.04
N THR A 201 38.70 -13.66 -13.30
CA THR A 201 38.54 -14.83 -14.18
C THR A 201 39.58 -15.92 -13.98
N GLN A 202 40.61 -15.63 -13.18
CA GLN A 202 41.69 -16.54 -12.83
C GLN A 202 42.36 -16.07 -11.53
N ALA A 203 43.16 -16.95 -10.92
CA ALA A 203 44.00 -16.59 -9.77
C ALA A 203 44.94 -15.44 -10.12
N TRP A 204 45.12 -14.50 -9.18
CA TRP A 204 46.01 -13.36 -9.41
C TRP A 204 47.44 -13.86 -9.62
N PRO A 205 48.11 -13.52 -10.73
CA PRO A 205 49.45 -14.03 -11.05
C PRO A 205 50.53 -13.55 -10.08
N GLY A 206 51.64 -14.31 -9.99
CA GLY A 206 52.86 -13.84 -9.34
C GLY A 206 52.89 -13.95 -7.81
N ALA A 207 51.84 -14.48 -7.19
CA ALA A 207 51.75 -14.64 -5.75
C ALA A 207 51.09 -15.97 -5.36
N ASN A 208 51.57 -16.57 -4.28
CA ASN A 208 51.06 -17.80 -3.70
C ASN A 208 50.47 -17.48 -2.31
N GLY A 209 49.19 -17.78 -2.10
CA GLY A 209 48.53 -17.61 -0.81
C GLY A 209 47.08 -18.07 -0.86
N ASN A 210 46.51 -18.30 0.31
CA ASN A 210 45.14 -18.78 0.45
C ASN A 210 44.14 -17.64 0.70
N GLU A 211 44.61 -16.42 0.94
CA GLU A 211 43.76 -15.26 1.20
C GLU A 211 44.10 -14.12 0.23
N LEU A 212 43.21 -13.86 -0.73
CA LEU A 212 43.27 -12.75 -1.66
C LEU A 212 42.88 -11.46 -0.94
N SER A 213 43.61 -10.37 -1.19
CA SER A 213 43.37 -9.04 -0.64
C SER A 213 43.22 -8.02 -1.77
N LEU A 214 42.08 -7.30 -1.80
CA LEU A 214 41.88 -6.12 -2.63
C LEU A 214 41.93 -4.86 -1.76
N GLU A 215 42.80 -3.92 -2.09
CA GLU A 215 43.00 -2.68 -1.33
C GLU A 215 42.30 -1.50 -1.99
N LEU A 216 41.47 -0.83 -1.21
CA LEU A 216 40.69 0.34 -1.56
C LEU A 216 41.25 1.55 -0.81
N ALA A 217 41.77 2.53 -1.53
CA ALA A 217 42.08 3.84 -0.98
C ALA A 217 40.81 4.68 -0.82
N LEU A 218 40.68 5.30 0.34
CA LEU A 218 39.50 6.04 0.78
C LEU A 218 39.87 7.51 1.08
N SER A 219 39.09 8.46 0.58
CA SER A 219 39.24 9.89 0.95
C SER A 219 37.92 10.66 0.85
N GLY A 220 37.85 11.86 1.46
CA GLY A 220 36.69 12.75 1.35
C GLY A 220 35.57 12.55 2.41
N GLY A 221 35.82 11.80 3.50
CA GLY A 221 34.86 11.60 4.61
C GLY A 221 35.48 10.96 5.86
N LEU A 222 34.72 10.82 6.95
CA LEU A 222 35.10 10.01 8.11
C LEU A 222 34.73 8.55 7.84
N PHE A 223 35.67 7.63 8.11
CA PHE A 223 35.50 6.19 7.88
C PHE A 223 35.52 5.45 9.22
N GLN A 224 34.47 4.69 9.49
CA GLN A 224 34.41 3.81 10.66
C GLN A 224 34.11 2.38 10.21
N SER A 225 34.89 1.42 10.70
CA SER A 225 34.55 0.01 10.62
C SER A 225 33.72 -0.39 11.83
N ALA A 226 32.63 -1.13 11.61
CA ALA A 226 31.87 -1.79 12.64
C ALA A 226 31.56 -3.22 12.19
N GLY A 227 32.33 -4.19 12.67
CA GLY A 227 32.22 -5.59 12.25
C GLY A 227 32.53 -5.76 10.75
N ALA A 228 31.58 -6.34 10.00
CA ALA A 228 31.71 -6.63 8.57
C ALA A 228 31.27 -5.47 7.65
N ASN A 229 31.07 -4.26 8.18
CA ASN A 229 30.62 -3.10 7.41
C ASN A 229 31.58 -1.90 7.58
N LEU A 230 31.75 -1.14 6.50
CA LEU A 230 32.45 0.14 6.43
C LEU A 230 31.40 1.25 6.26
N THR A 231 31.37 2.22 7.17
CA THR A 231 30.49 3.39 7.06
C THR A 231 31.26 4.58 6.52
N LEU A 232 30.77 5.18 5.43
CA LEU A 232 31.27 6.39 4.80
C LEU A 232 30.40 7.57 5.23
N VAL A 233 30.98 8.58 5.91
CA VAL A 233 30.26 9.78 6.36
C VAL A 233 30.80 11.02 5.66
N SER A 234 29.96 11.69 4.89
CA SER A 234 30.29 12.97 4.25
C SER A 234 30.25 14.16 5.25
N PRO A 235 30.92 15.28 4.96
CA PRO A 235 30.80 16.52 5.75
C PRO A 235 29.37 17.06 5.86
N GLU A 236 28.48 16.72 4.92
CA GLU A 236 27.06 17.08 4.91
C GLU A 236 26.20 16.14 5.79
N GLY A 237 26.79 15.15 6.45
CA GLY A 237 26.09 14.17 7.28
C GLY A 237 25.40 13.05 6.51
N LYS A 238 25.54 12.98 5.18
CA LYS A 238 25.08 11.83 4.38
C LYS A 238 25.98 10.63 4.67
N VAL A 239 25.35 9.46 4.82
CA VAL A 239 25.99 8.20 5.18
C VAL A 239 25.79 7.18 4.07
N ALA A 240 26.85 6.50 3.64
CA ALA A 240 26.79 5.31 2.80
C ALA A 240 27.48 4.15 3.54
N ASN A 241 26.85 2.98 3.65
CA ASN A 241 27.50 1.83 4.25
C ASN A 241 27.95 0.87 3.16
N TYR A 242 29.22 0.57 3.10
CA TYR A 242 29.82 -0.46 2.29
C TYR A 242 29.88 -1.74 3.13
N GLY A 243 29.03 -2.71 2.86
CA GLY A 243 28.78 -3.85 3.75
C GLY A 243 28.63 -5.17 3.01
N GLY A 244 28.23 -6.22 3.73
CA GLY A 244 27.73 -7.46 3.12
C GLY A 244 28.65 -8.09 2.06
N LEU A 245 29.97 -8.05 2.26
CA LEU A 245 30.96 -8.62 1.34
C LEU A 245 30.65 -10.09 1.06
N TYR A 246 30.07 -10.37 -0.10
CA TYR A 246 29.72 -11.71 -0.51
C TYR A 246 30.64 -12.16 -1.64
N VAL A 247 31.16 -13.38 -1.53
CA VAL A 247 32.07 -13.92 -2.54
C VAL A 247 31.65 -15.31 -2.91
N TYR A 248 31.54 -15.57 -4.21
CA TYR A 248 31.26 -16.89 -4.75
C TYR A 248 32.18 -17.23 -5.90
N ASP A 249 32.41 -18.52 -6.06
CA ASP A 249 33.25 -19.11 -7.10
C ASP A 249 32.41 -19.59 -8.30
N ALA A 250 33.04 -20.16 -9.32
CA ALA A 250 32.38 -20.63 -10.54
C ALA A 250 31.42 -21.80 -10.32
N ALA A 251 31.59 -22.56 -9.24
CA ALA A 251 30.68 -23.61 -8.84
C ALA A 251 29.48 -23.07 -8.05
N GLY A 252 29.44 -21.76 -7.78
CA GLY A 252 28.45 -21.11 -6.92
C GLY A 252 28.76 -21.27 -5.43
N GLN A 253 29.95 -21.76 -5.06
CA GLN A 253 30.32 -21.94 -3.67
C GLN A 253 30.67 -20.60 -3.03
N THR A 254 30.02 -20.28 -1.91
CA THR A 254 30.40 -19.13 -1.08
C THR A 254 31.79 -19.32 -0.49
N LEU A 255 32.63 -18.29 -0.61
CA LEU A 255 33.96 -18.24 -0.03
C LEU A 255 33.98 -17.38 1.25
N PRO A 256 34.70 -17.80 2.31
CA PRO A 256 34.86 -16.97 3.51
C PRO A 256 35.52 -15.63 3.15
N SER A 257 34.91 -14.53 3.61
CA SER A 257 35.36 -13.18 3.29
C SER A 257 35.21 -12.24 4.49
N ARG A 258 36.00 -11.17 4.55
CA ARG A 258 35.85 -10.09 5.53
C ARG A 258 36.39 -8.76 5.00
N MET A 259 36.07 -7.69 5.71
CA MET A 259 36.61 -6.36 5.44
C MET A 259 37.43 -5.85 6.62
N GLU A 260 38.54 -5.19 6.32
CA GLU A 260 39.41 -4.54 7.30
C GLU A 260 39.62 -3.08 6.91
N VAL A 261 39.73 -2.19 7.89
CA VAL A 261 40.01 -0.76 7.68
C VAL A 261 41.27 -0.39 8.45
N SER A 262 42.17 0.35 7.82
CA SER A 262 43.47 0.75 8.37
C SER A 262 43.83 2.19 8.00
N GLY A 263 44.96 2.69 8.51
CA GLY A 263 45.47 4.01 8.18
C GLY A 263 44.55 5.15 8.59
N GLU A 264 43.98 5.10 9.80
CA GLU A 264 43.00 6.08 10.30
C GLU A 264 41.74 6.20 9.41
N GLY A 265 41.38 5.11 8.72
CA GLY A 265 40.22 5.09 7.83
C GLY A 265 40.53 5.38 6.37
N SER A 266 41.77 5.71 6.01
CA SER A 266 42.16 6.03 4.63
C SER A 266 42.31 4.81 3.71
N THR A 267 42.23 3.59 4.24
CA THR A 267 42.37 2.36 3.46
C THR A 267 41.44 1.27 3.96
N ALA A 268 40.69 0.64 3.06
CA ALA A 268 39.94 -0.58 3.30
C ALA A 268 40.52 -1.76 2.52
N ARG A 269 40.41 -2.96 3.06
CA ARG A 269 40.81 -4.21 2.40
C ARG A 269 39.66 -5.19 2.38
N LEU A 270 39.41 -5.78 1.22
CA LEU A 270 38.51 -6.92 1.05
C LEU A 270 39.37 -8.18 1.06
N LEU A 271 39.17 -9.04 2.05
CA LEU A 271 39.94 -10.27 2.23
C LEU A 271 39.05 -11.46 1.92
N VAL A 272 39.54 -12.38 1.09
CA VAL A 272 38.80 -13.53 0.58
C VAL A 272 39.66 -14.78 0.71
N ASN A 273 39.19 -15.80 1.42
CA ASN A 273 39.82 -17.11 1.41
C ASN A 273 39.51 -17.83 0.09
N VAL A 274 40.54 -18.04 -0.73
CA VAL A 274 40.46 -18.60 -2.08
C VAL A 274 41.00 -20.04 -2.16
N ASP A 275 41.22 -20.69 -1.01
CA ASP A 275 41.69 -22.09 -0.98
C ASP A 275 40.69 -23.02 -1.68
N GLY A 276 41.15 -23.69 -2.74
CA GLY A 276 40.33 -24.60 -3.55
C GLY A 276 39.28 -23.92 -4.44
N ALA A 277 39.25 -22.59 -4.54
CA ALA A 277 38.22 -21.86 -5.26
C ALA A 277 38.28 -22.06 -6.78
N GLN A 278 37.11 -22.17 -7.43
CA GLN A 278 37.00 -22.26 -8.89
C GLN A 278 36.76 -20.89 -9.53
N TYR A 279 37.53 -20.53 -10.55
CA TYR A 279 37.39 -19.24 -11.22
C TYR A 279 36.36 -19.31 -12.37
N PRO A 280 35.58 -18.23 -12.62
CA PRO A 280 35.70 -16.90 -12.04
C PRO A 280 35.21 -16.76 -10.60
N LEU A 281 35.85 -15.88 -9.83
CA LEU A 281 35.33 -15.38 -8.55
C LEU A 281 34.54 -14.10 -8.78
N THR A 282 33.40 -13.97 -8.11
CA THR A 282 32.67 -12.70 -8.02
C THR A 282 32.63 -12.23 -6.57
N ILE A 283 33.06 -10.99 -6.34
CA ILE A 283 33.11 -10.33 -5.04
C ILE A 283 32.11 -9.17 -5.10
N ASP A 284 31.06 -9.23 -4.28
CA ASP A 284 29.92 -8.33 -4.30
C ASP A 284 29.61 -7.82 -2.88
N PRO A 285 30.07 -6.61 -2.51
CA PRO A 285 29.68 -5.92 -1.29
C PRO A 285 28.33 -5.18 -1.40
N LEU A 286 27.38 -5.54 -0.53
CA LEU A 286 26.08 -4.88 -0.40
C LEU A 286 26.16 -3.50 0.27
N VAL A 287 25.52 -2.49 -0.31
CA VAL A 287 25.42 -1.16 0.31
C VAL A 287 24.18 -1.03 1.19
N GLN A 288 24.33 -0.98 2.52
CA GLN A 288 23.23 -0.60 3.42
C GLN A 288 23.03 0.93 3.36
N THR A 289 21.85 1.39 2.94
CA THR A 289 21.61 2.83 2.71
C THR A 289 21.08 3.59 3.93
N LYS A 290 20.46 2.91 4.91
CA LYS A 290 19.93 3.55 6.12
C LYS A 290 19.77 2.58 7.30
N GLN A 291 19.92 3.13 8.51
CA GLN A 291 19.43 2.53 9.76
C GLN A 291 18.22 3.33 10.25
N LEU A 292 17.11 2.65 10.54
CA LEU A 292 15.92 3.25 11.14
C LEU A 292 15.96 3.05 12.66
N ILE A 293 15.75 4.13 13.41
CA ILE A 293 15.70 4.12 14.87
C ILE A 293 14.44 4.85 15.33
N ALA A 294 13.79 4.36 16.39
CA ALA A 294 12.70 5.07 17.04
C ALA A 294 13.20 6.41 17.60
N SER A 295 12.48 7.50 17.32
CA SER A 295 12.82 8.85 17.80
C SER A 295 12.81 8.96 19.32
N ASP A 296 12.04 8.09 19.99
CA ASP A 296 11.87 8.01 21.44
C ASP A 296 12.37 6.67 22.01
N GLY A 297 13.25 5.97 21.29
CA GLY A 297 13.75 4.66 21.67
C GLY A 297 14.46 4.66 23.03
N ALA A 298 14.17 3.66 23.84
CA ALA A 298 14.78 3.44 25.15
C ALA A 298 15.34 2.02 25.29
N THR A 299 16.14 1.80 26.34
CA THR A 299 16.70 0.49 26.68
C THR A 299 15.59 -0.56 26.75
N ASN A 300 15.82 -1.70 26.08
CA ASN A 300 14.92 -2.85 26.04
C ASN A 300 13.56 -2.60 25.35
N ASP A 301 13.37 -1.52 24.58
CA ASP A 301 12.12 -1.33 23.83
C ASP A 301 11.90 -2.40 22.74
N THR A 302 12.93 -3.16 22.35
CA THR A 302 12.88 -4.23 21.33
C THR A 302 12.39 -3.76 19.95
N PHE A 303 12.67 -2.50 19.62
CA PHE A 303 12.40 -1.96 18.29
C PHE A 303 13.08 -2.82 17.20
N GLY A 304 12.32 -3.18 16.16
CA GLY A 304 12.81 -4.07 15.10
C GLY A 304 12.54 -5.55 15.35
N SER A 305 11.86 -5.90 16.46
CA SER A 305 11.44 -7.27 16.77
C SER A 305 10.52 -7.90 15.73
N SER A 306 9.72 -7.08 15.07
CA SER A 306 8.93 -7.46 13.92
C SER A 306 8.94 -6.31 12.91
N VAL A 307 8.90 -6.64 11.62
CA VAL A 307 8.97 -5.64 10.53
C VAL A 307 8.04 -6.03 9.39
N SER A 308 7.47 -5.03 8.72
CA SER A 308 6.73 -5.18 7.46
C SER A 308 6.99 -3.98 6.57
N LEU A 309 6.97 -4.18 5.25
CA LEU A 309 7.20 -3.14 4.24
C LEU A 309 6.08 -3.17 3.20
N SER A 310 5.63 -2.00 2.73
CA SER A 310 4.72 -1.89 1.58
C SER A 310 5.41 -2.33 0.29
N SER A 311 4.64 -2.72 -0.73
CA SER A 311 5.21 -3.27 -1.97
C SER A 311 6.03 -2.25 -2.76
N ASP A 312 5.76 -0.96 -2.59
CA ASP A 312 6.53 0.13 -3.20
C ASP A 312 7.78 0.51 -2.39
N GLY A 313 8.01 -0.13 -1.25
CA GLY A 313 9.14 0.14 -0.36
C GLY A 313 9.08 1.48 0.38
N ASN A 314 7.95 2.18 0.36
CA ASN A 314 7.85 3.54 0.90
C ASN A 314 7.23 3.64 2.29
N THR A 315 6.61 2.57 2.81
CA THR A 315 6.04 2.54 4.15
C THR A 315 6.54 1.32 4.89
N ALA A 316 7.19 1.53 6.04
CA ALA A 316 7.65 0.47 6.91
C ALA A 316 6.90 0.52 8.25
N LEU A 317 6.53 -0.64 8.77
CA LEU A 317 5.92 -0.81 10.09
C LEU A 317 6.84 -1.68 10.94
N ILE A 318 7.23 -1.18 12.11
CA ILE A 318 8.26 -1.78 12.95
C ILE A 318 7.74 -1.96 14.38
N GLY A 319 7.73 -3.20 14.86
CA GLY A 319 7.30 -3.54 16.21
C GLY A 319 8.34 -3.24 17.28
N ALA A 320 7.86 -2.87 18.47
CA ALA A 320 8.63 -2.64 19.69
C ALA A 320 7.80 -3.11 20.90
N TYR A 321 7.63 -4.43 21.04
CA TYR A 321 6.64 -5.01 21.96
C TYR A 321 6.95 -4.82 23.45
N PHE A 322 8.20 -4.47 23.79
CA PHE A 322 8.59 -4.09 25.14
C PHE A 322 8.59 -2.57 25.42
N LYS A 323 8.14 -1.76 24.46
CA LYS A 323 8.00 -0.31 24.66
C LYS A 323 7.13 0.00 25.88
N LYS A 324 7.63 0.86 26.76
CA LYS A 324 6.86 1.46 27.86
C LYS A 324 6.02 2.63 27.33
N ILE A 325 4.72 2.64 27.66
CA ILE A 325 3.79 3.71 27.30
C ILE A 325 3.19 4.31 28.57
N GLY A 326 3.52 5.57 28.86
CA GLY A 326 3.09 6.23 30.10
C GLY A 326 3.55 5.45 31.35
N ALA A 327 2.59 5.00 32.17
CA ALA A 327 2.87 4.16 33.34
C ALA A 327 2.95 2.66 33.03
N ASN A 328 2.56 2.23 31.83
CA ASN A 328 2.44 0.82 31.46
C ASN A 328 3.76 0.27 30.92
N SER A 329 4.46 -0.53 31.73
CA SER A 329 5.65 -1.26 31.30
C SER A 329 5.30 -2.32 30.27
N PHE A 330 6.08 -2.44 29.20
CA PHE A 330 5.90 -3.47 28.16
C PHE A 330 4.49 -3.51 27.57
N GLN A 331 3.80 -2.37 27.51
CA GLN A 331 2.54 -2.28 26.77
C GLN A 331 2.79 -2.58 25.29
N GLY A 332 3.92 -2.09 24.78
CA GLY A 332 4.34 -2.26 23.40
C GLY A 332 3.86 -1.14 22.48
N ALA A 333 4.53 -0.99 21.34
CA ALA A 333 4.22 -0.04 20.29
C ALA A 333 4.58 -0.59 18.91
N ALA A 334 4.04 0.01 17.86
CA ALA A 334 4.53 -0.15 16.50
C ALA A 334 4.80 1.22 15.88
N TYR A 335 5.85 1.34 15.08
CA TYR A 335 6.32 2.59 14.51
C TYR A 335 6.13 2.56 13.00
N VAL A 336 5.51 3.59 12.47
CA VAL A 336 5.38 3.78 11.02
C VAL A 336 6.48 4.71 10.56
N PHE A 337 7.25 4.27 9.57
CA PHE A 337 8.20 5.08 8.82
C PHE A 337 7.72 5.24 7.39
N THR A 338 7.93 6.42 6.83
CA THR A 338 7.67 6.70 5.42
C THR A 338 8.95 7.15 4.72
N ARG A 339 9.08 6.78 3.45
CA ARG A 339 10.21 7.12 2.60
C ARG A 339 9.80 8.13 1.55
N THR A 340 10.65 9.13 1.33
CA THR A 340 10.55 10.04 0.18
C THR A 340 11.95 10.20 -0.41
N GLY A 341 12.12 9.77 -1.67
CA GLY A 341 13.46 9.57 -2.24
C GLY A 341 14.24 8.54 -1.43
N SER A 342 15.40 8.93 -0.88
CA SER A 342 16.20 8.10 0.05
C SER A 342 15.94 8.37 1.52
N THR A 343 15.13 9.39 1.83
CA THR A 343 14.94 9.84 3.20
C THR A 343 13.80 9.08 3.85
N TRP A 344 14.13 8.32 4.89
CA TRP A 344 13.15 7.75 5.81
C TRP A 344 12.84 8.69 6.96
N SER A 345 11.57 8.88 7.26
CA SER A 345 11.07 9.69 8.38
C SER A 345 10.05 8.88 9.20
N GLN A 346 10.16 8.93 10.53
CA GLN A 346 9.15 8.36 11.40
C GLN A 346 7.86 9.19 11.27
N GLN A 347 6.80 8.56 10.77
CA GLN A 347 5.51 9.21 10.54
C GLN A 347 4.66 9.21 11.81
N GLN A 348 4.54 8.08 12.51
CA GLN A 348 3.68 7.96 13.68
C GLN A 348 4.09 6.77 14.56
N VAL A 349 3.83 6.88 15.86
CA VAL A 349 3.87 5.75 16.81
C VAL A 349 2.43 5.29 17.06
N LEU A 350 2.18 3.99 16.91
CA LEU A 350 0.91 3.32 17.08
C LEU A 350 0.92 2.52 18.39
N THR A 351 -0.12 2.71 19.20
CA THR A 351 -0.33 2.02 20.48
C THR A 351 -1.83 1.83 20.73
N ASP A 352 -2.21 0.93 21.64
CA ASP A 352 -3.57 0.93 22.20
C ASP A 352 -3.71 2.07 23.22
N THR A 353 -4.30 3.18 22.80
CA THR A 353 -4.51 4.37 23.64
C THR A 353 -5.75 4.28 24.53
N THR A 354 -6.62 3.30 24.30
CA THR A 354 -7.93 3.16 24.94
C THR A 354 -7.94 2.17 26.10
N THR A 355 -7.36 0.99 25.88
CA THR A 355 -7.38 -0.12 26.83
C THR A 355 -6.01 -0.76 27.02
N GLY A 356 -4.96 -0.06 26.60
CA GLY A 356 -3.60 -0.55 26.68
C GLY A 356 -3.18 -0.72 28.14
N ALA A 357 -2.63 -1.90 28.45
CA ALA A 357 -2.16 -2.24 29.77
C ALA A 357 -0.69 -2.68 29.74
N ALA A 358 -0.07 -2.73 30.92
CA ALA A 358 1.27 -3.30 31.05
C ALA A 358 1.27 -4.77 30.59
N PHE A 359 2.35 -5.16 29.91
CA PHE A 359 2.55 -6.51 29.36
C PHE A 359 1.57 -6.95 28.25
N ASP A 360 0.86 -6.03 27.58
CA ASP A 360 0.02 -6.39 26.43
C ASP A 360 0.85 -6.86 25.21
N TRP A 361 2.13 -6.46 25.14
CA TRP A 361 3.08 -6.79 24.07
C TRP A 361 2.60 -6.40 22.67
N PHE A 362 1.96 -5.24 22.56
CA PHE A 362 1.55 -4.66 21.29
C PHE A 362 2.76 -4.45 20.36
N GLY A 363 2.68 -4.89 19.11
CA GLY A 363 3.81 -4.81 18.18
C GLY A 363 4.70 -6.06 18.20
N LEU A 364 4.29 -7.15 18.86
CA LEU A 364 5.03 -8.42 18.83
C LEU A 364 5.10 -8.97 17.40
N SER A 365 4.00 -8.82 16.66
CA SER A 365 3.91 -9.16 15.24
C SER A 365 3.26 -8.02 14.49
N VAL A 366 3.69 -7.76 13.26
CA VAL A 366 3.17 -6.67 12.42
C VAL A 366 3.02 -7.12 10.97
N SER A 367 2.06 -6.56 10.25
CA SER A 367 1.89 -6.75 8.80
C SER A 367 1.28 -5.49 8.18
N LEU A 368 1.69 -5.17 6.95
CA LEU A 368 1.16 -4.06 6.15
C LEU A 368 0.51 -4.60 4.87
N SER A 369 -0.52 -3.91 4.38
CA SER A 369 -1.03 -4.08 3.01
C SER A 369 -0.01 -3.61 1.96
N SER A 370 -0.19 -4.05 0.71
CA SER A 370 0.70 -3.73 -0.40
C SER A 370 0.81 -2.23 -0.68
N ASP A 371 -0.28 -1.49 -0.47
CA ASP A 371 -0.36 -0.03 -0.65
C ASP A 371 0.13 0.75 0.59
N GLY A 372 0.48 0.06 1.68
CA GLY A 372 0.98 0.66 2.92
C GLY A 372 -0.07 1.45 3.70
N ASN A 373 -1.38 1.26 3.43
CA ASN A 373 -2.45 2.00 4.10
C ASN A 373 -3.20 1.22 5.19
N THR A 374 -2.99 -0.08 5.29
CA THR A 374 -3.60 -0.93 6.33
C THR A 374 -2.49 -1.65 7.09
N ALA A 375 -2.55 -1.57 8.42
CA ALA A 375 -1.61 -2.21 9.34
C ALA A 375 -2.36 -3.17 10.27
N LEU A 376 -1.80 -4.35 10.48
CA LEU A 376 -2.27 -5.34 11.44
C LEU A 376 -1.16 -5.59 12.47
N ILE A 377 -1.48 -5.43 13.74
CA ILE A 377 -0.49 -5.43 14.83
C ILE A 377 -0.93 -6.38 15.95
N GLY A 378 -0.15 -7.40 16.26
CA GLY A 378 -0.42 -8.34 17.34
C GLY A 378 -0.09 -7.80 18.74
N ALA A 379 -0.92 -8.16 19.71
CA ALA A 379 -0.75 -7.93 21.15
C ALA A 379 -1.13 -9.23 21.90
N SER A 380 -0.27 -10.24 21.78
CA SER A 380 -0.61 -11.63 22.12
C SER A 380 -0.82 -11.89 23.61
N TYR A 381 -0.39 -10.96 24.48
CA TYR A 381 -0.57 -11.07 25.93
C TYR A 381 -1.74 -10.24 26.45
N LYS A 382 -2.48 -9.57 25.56
CA LYS A 382 -3.63 -8.78 25.95
C LYS A 382 -4.65 -9.62 26.71
N THR A 383 -5.12 -9.06 27.83
CA THR A 383 -6.22 -9.62 28.61
C THR A 383 -7.55 -9.16 28.03
N ILE A 384 -8.46 -10.11 27.79
CA ILE A 384 -9.80 -9.84 27.25
C ILE A 384 -10.85 -10.28 28.28
N GLY A 385 -11.54 -9.32 28.90
CA GLY A 385 -12.46 -9.60 30.00
C GLY A 385 -11.75 -10.31 31.16
N ALA A 386 -12.22 -11.51 31.52
CA ALA A 386 -11.61 -12.34 32.56
C ALA A 386 -10.46 -13.24 32.04
N ASN A 387 -10.23 -13.28 30.73
CA ASN A 387 -9.27 -14.18 30.11
C ASN A 387 -7.90 -13.51 29.98
N GLY A 388 -7.00 -13.83 30.91
CA GLY A 388 -5.61 -13.38 30.84
C GLY A 388 -4.88 -13.96 29.63
N ARG A 389 -4.13 -13.13 28.90
CA ARG A 389 -3.33 -13.55 27.72
C ARG A 389 -4.15 -14.30 26.66
N GLN A 390 -5.45 -13.98 26.54
CA GLN A 390 -6.23 -14.43 25.40
C GLN A 390 -5.63 -13.90 24.10
N GLY A 391 -5.09 -12.67 24.15
CA GLY A 391 -4.44 -12.00 23.04
C GLY A 391 -5.41 -11.26 22.14
N ALA A 392 -4.87 -10.30 21.39
CA ALA A 392 -5.60 -9.49 20.42
C ALA A 392 -4.72 -9.14 19.23
N ALA A 393 -5.34 -8.69 18.14
CA ALA A 393 -4.67 -7.99 17.06
C ALA A 393 -5.39 -6.67 16.75
N TYR A 394 -4.67 -5.67 16.29
CA TYR A 394 -5.17 -4.33 16.08
C TYR A 394 -5.04 -3.94 14.63
N VAL A 395 -6.08 -3.30 14.10
CA VAL A 395 -6.14 -2.85 12.72
C VAL A 395 -6.09 -1.34 12.71
N PHE A 396 -5.11 -0.80 12.01
CA PHE A 396 -4.97 0.63 11.77
C PHE A 396 -5.09 0.90 10.29
N THR A 397 -5.73 2.03 9.94
CA THR A 397 -5.75 2.52 8.56
C THR A 397 -5.19 3.93 8.47
N ARG A 398 -4.60 4.23 7.33
CA ARG A 398 -3.99 5.52 7.02
C ARG A 398 -4.90 6.34 6.11
N THR A 399 -5.17 7.58 6.52
CA THR A 399 -5.78 8.61 5.66
C THR A 399 -4.84 9.81 5.64
N GLY A 400 -4.27 10.11 4.47
CA GLY A 400 -3.22 11.13 4.36
C GLY A 400 -1.95 10.73 5.12
N SER A 401 -1.57 11.50 6.14
CA SER A 401 -0.44 11.19 7.03
C SER A 401 -0.85 10.58 8.38
N THR A 402 -2.14 10.44 8.64
CA THR A 402 -2.68 10.04 9.93
C THR A 402 -3.10 8.58 9.93
N TRP A 403 -2.57 7.81 10.88
CA TRP A 403 -3.01 6.46 11.18
C TRP A 403 -4.03 6.48 12.31
N SER A 404 -5.16 5.81 12.10
CA SER A 404 -6.23 5.68 13.08
C SER A 404 -6.50 4.21 13.35
N GLN A 405 -6.63 3.85 14.63
CA GLN A 405 -7.09 2.51 15.02
C GLN A 405 -8.52 2.35 14.53
N GLN A 406 -8.75 1.38 13.65
CA GLN A 406 -10.09 1.04 13.20
C GLN A 406 -10.72 0.00 14.12
N GLN A 407 -9.98 -1.05 14.50
CA GLN A 407 -10.52 -2.16 15.26
C GLN A 407 -9.50 -2.90 16.13
N VAL A 408 -10.05 -3.67 17.07
CA VAL A 408 -9.37 -4.69 17.87
C VAL A 408 -10.03 -6.03 17.60
N LEU A 409 -9.27 -7.00 17.11
CA LEU A 409 -9.68 -8.35 16.75
C LEU A 409 -9.32 -9.33 17.87
N THR A 410 -10.24 -10.23 18.21
CA THR A 410 -10.09 -11.29 19.23
C THR A 410 -10.92 -12.51 18.82
N ASP A 411 -10.67 -13.69 19.40
CA ASP A 411 -11.64 -14.78 19.35
C ASP A 411 -12.79 -14.50 20.32
N THR A 412 -13.90 -13.98 19.80
CA THR A 412 -15.09 -13.61 20.59
C THR A 412 -16.01 -14.79 20.91
N THR A 413 -15.75 -15.96 20.31
CA THR A 413 -16.67 -17.11 20.38
C THR A 413 -16.17 -18.21 21.31
N THR A 414 -14.88 -18.52 21.24
CA THR A 414 -14.27 -19.61 22.02
C THR A 414 -12.97 -19.19 22.70
N GLY A 415 -12.67 -17.89 22.69
CA GLY A 415 -11.45 -17.36 23.26
C GLY A 415 -11.34 -17.64 24.76
N ALA A 416 -10.18 -18.11 25.16
CA ALA A 416 -9.85 -18.50 26.51
C ALA A 416 -8.51 -17.91 26.94
N ALA A 417 -8.22 -17.98 28.24
CA ALA A 417 -6.94 -17.56 28.77
C ALA A 417 -5.79 -18.37 28.17
N ASN A 418 -4.67 -17.70 27.89
CA ASN A 418 -3.46 -18.27 27.28
C ASN A 418 -3.63 -18.82 25.85
N ASP A 419 -4.62 -18.36 25.08
CA ASP A 419 -4.71 -18.70 23.65
C ASP A 419 -3.62 -18.01 22.81
N TYR A 420 -3.11 -16.86 23.28
CA TYR A 420 -2.11 -16.03 22.61
C TYR A 420 -2.49 -15.61 21.18
N PHE A 421 -3.75 -15.26 20.96
CA PHE A 421 -4.23 -14.71 19.71
C PHE A 421 -3.42 -13.45 19.33
N GLY A 422 -2.98 -13.34 18.07
CA GLY A 422 -2.12 -12.24 17.64
C GLY A 422 -0.62 -12.53 17.82
N TRP A 423 -0.24 -13.77 18.14
CA TRP A 423 1.17 -14.16 18.19
C TRP A 423 1.86 -13.98 16.84
N SER A 424 1.19 -14.37 15.75
CA SER A 424 1.58 -14.09 14.38
C SER A 424 0.41 -13.47 13.63
N VAL A 425 0.71 -12.58 12.68
CA VAL A 425 -0.27 -11.88 11.86
C VAL A 425 0.19 -11.80 10.41
N SER A 426 -0.75 -11.78 9.47
CA SER A 426 -0.49 -11.55 8.05
C SER A 426 -1.69 -10.85 7.41
N LEU A 427 -1.43 -9.87 6.54
CA LEU A 427 -2.43 -9.23 5.68
C LEU A 427 -2.26 -9.67 4.23
N SER A 428 -3.38 -9.79 3.52
CA SER A 428 -3.38 -9.87 2.05
C SER A 428 -2.88 -8.58 1.41
N SER A 429 -2.43 -8.65 0.15
CA SER A 429 -1.92 -7.50 -0.58
C SER A 429 -2.90 -6.34 -0.66
N ASP A 430 -4.19 -6.62 -0.83
CA ASP A 430 -5.25 -5.60 -0.86
C ASP A 430 -5.65 -5.08 0.54
N GLY A 431 -5.04 -5.61 1.59
CA GLY A 431 -5.36 -5.27 2.98
C GLY A 431 -6.72 -5.76 3.45
N ASN A 432 -7.44 -6.55 2.65
CA ASN A 432 -8.82 -6.95 2.94
C ASN A 432 -8.95 -8.30 3.64
N THR A 433 -7.86 -9.05 3.86
CA THR A 433 -7.89 -10.30 4.61
C THR A 433 -6.76 -10.33 5.62
N ALA A 434 -7.09 -10.54 6.89
CA ALA A 434 -6.15 -10.80 7.96
C ALA A 434 -6.13 -12.30 8.28
N LEU A 435 -4.94 -12.85 8.52
CA LEU A 435 -4.74 -14.17 9.11
C LEU A 435 -3.99 -14.00 10.43
N ILE A 436 -4.54 -14.56 11.52
CA ILE A 436 -4.03 -14.35 12.88
C ILE A 436 -3.87 -15.69 13.59
N GLY A 437 -2.67 -15.93 14.14
CA GLY A 437 -2.34 -17.14 14.88
C GLY A 437 -2.64 -17.04 16.38
N ALA A 438 -3.14 -18.14 16.95
CA ALA A 438 -3.28 -18.41 18.37
C ALA A 438 -2.69 -19.80 18.66
N TYR A 439 -1.36 -19.87 18.74
CA TYR A 439 -0.63 -21.14 18.67
C TYR A 439 -0.87 -22.09 19.86
N PHE A 440 -1.44 -21.58 20.96
CA PHE A 440 -1.74 -22.34 22.17
C PHE A 440 -3.24 -22.60 22.38
N LYS A 441 -4.06 -22.26 21.38
CA LYS A 441 -5.51 -22.52 21.41
C LYS A 441 -5.79 -23.99 21.67
N THR A 442 -6.70 -24.25 22.63
CA THR A 442 -7.26 -25.59 22.85
C THR A 442 -8.49 -25.80 21.97
N ILE A 443 -8.55 -26.95 21.29
CA ILE A 443 -9.66 -27.35 20.41
C ILE A 443 -10.22 -28.69 20.89
N GLY A 444 -11.43 -28.68 21.44
CA GLY A 444 -12.02 -29.86 22.06
C GLY A 444 -11.14 -30.38 23.21
N ALA A 445 -10.73 -31.65 23.13
CA ALA A 445 -9.83 -32.27 24.11
C ALA A 445 -8.33 -32.03 23.82
N ASN A 446 -7.99 -31.43 22.68
CA ASN A 446 -6.60 -31.25 22.26
C ASN A 446 -6.06 -29.92 22.80
N THR A 447 -5.37 -30.00 23.94
CA THR A 447 -4.67 -28.85 24.55
C THR A 447 -3.57 -28.34 23.63
N SER A 448 -3.48 -27.03 23.44
CA SER A 448 -2.44 -26.37 22.64
C SER A 448 -2.30 -26.89 21.21
N GLN A 449 -3.39 -27.39 20.61
CA GLN A 449 -3.41 -27.75 19.19
C GLN A 449 -3.12 -26.53 18.29
N GLY A 450 -3.47 -25.33 18.77
CA GLY A 450 -3.34 -24.09 18.05
C GLY A 450 -4.50 -23.85 17.08
N ALA A 451 -4.69 -22.59 16.71
CA ALA A 451 -5.66 -22.18 15.70
C ALA A 451 -5.13 -20.98 14.90
N ALA A 452 -5.63 -20.83 13.68
CA ALA A 452 -5.44 -19.66 12.86
C ALA A 452 -6.82 -19.13 12.43
N TYR A 453 -6.99 -17.81 12.48
CA TYR A 453 -8.25 -17.12 12.28
C TYR A 453 -8.14 -16.19 11.09
N THR A 454 -9.09 -16.28 10.16
CA THR A 454 -9.22 -15.36 9.03
C THR A 454 -10.27 -14.30 9.34
N PHE A 455 -9.97 -13.03 9.05
CA PHE A 455 -10.93 -11.93 9.09
C PHE A 455 -10.90 -11.23 7.74
N GLU A 456 -12.07 -10.90 7.20
CA GLU A 456 -12.14 -10.16 5.94
C GLU A 456 -12.69 -8.73 6.17
N PHE A 457 -11.88 -7.74 5.81
CA PHE A 457 -12.26 -6.33 5.73
C PHE A 457 -13.09 -6.07 4.46
N ARG A 458 -14.09 -5.20 4.57
CA ARG A 458 -15.02 -4.91 3.48
C ARG A 458 -14.78 -3.52 2.93
N ILE A 459 -15.08 -3.33 1.65
CA ILE A 459 -15.07 -2.01 1.00
C ILE A 459 -16.52 -1.60 0.77
N THR A 460 -16.94 -0.51 1.39
CA THR A 460 -18.21 0.16 1.08
C THR A 460 -17.94 1.25 0.05
N THR A 461 -18.52 1.14 -1.13
CA THR A 461 -18.53 2.22 -2.14
C THR A 461 -19.90 2.88 -2.15
N LEU A 462 -19.93 4.21 -2.30
CA LEU A 462 -21.16 5.00 -2.34
C LEU A 462 -21.29 5.70 -3.69
N THR A 463 -22.48 5.60 -4.30
CA THR A 463 -22.85 6.32 -5.52
C THR A 463 -24.23 6.97 -5.36
N ALA A 464 -24.50 8.00 -6.15
CA ALA A 464 -25.81 8.66 -6.26
C ALA A 464 -26.32 8.65 -7.70
N ASN A 465 -27.64 8.51 -7.86
CA ASN A 465 -28.33 8.67 -9.13
C ASN A 465 -29.55 9.61 -8.96
N PRO A 466 -29.65 10.73 -9.70
CA PRO A 466 -28.67 11.26 -10.67
C PRO A 466 -27.31 11.53 -10.00
N ALA A 467 -26.24 11.53 -10.80
CA ALA A 467 -24.89 11.72 -10.26
C ALA A 467 -24.59 13.20 -10.01
N ASN A 468 -23.89 13.50 -8.90
CA ASN A 468 -23.36 14.81 -8.49
C ASN A 468 -24.41 15.89 -8.15
N SER A 469 -25.55 15.96 -8.82
CA SER A 469 -26.58 16.96 -8.53
C SER A 469 -27.99 16.57 -8.96
N SER A 470 -28.98 17.22 -8.33
CA SER A 470 -30.40 17.16 -8.71
C SER A 470 -31.11 18.49 -8.48
N THR A 471 -32.36 18.58 -8.92
CA THR A 471 -33.27 19.67 -8.55
C THR A 471 -34.10 19.30 -7.32
N TYR A 472 -34.54 20.29 -6.54
CA TYR A 472 -35.45 20.08 -5.42
C TYR A 472 -36.71 19.33 -5.87
N GLY A 473 -37.09 18.28 -5.13
CA GLY A 473 -38.23 17.43 -5.46
C GLY A 473 -37.90 16.26 -6.41
N GLN A 474 -36.71 16.23 -7.01
CA GLN A 474 -36.26 15.08 -7.81
C GLN A 474 -35.84 13.91 -6.92
N VAL A 475 -36.22 12.69 -7.29
CA VAL A 475 -35.79 11.47 -6.60
C VAL A 475 -34.29 11.28 -6.79
N VAL A 476 -33.57 11.14 -5.66
CA VAL A 476 -32.16 10.76 -5.60
C VAL A 476 -32.05 9.38 -4.96
N THR A 477 -31.32 8.48 -5.61
CA THR A 477 -31.03 7.13 -5.15
C THR A 477 -29.57 7.05 -4.71
N LEU A 478 -29.33 6.80 -3.43
CA LEU A 478 -28.02 6.47 -2.89
C LEU A 478 -27.85 4.95 -2.90
N THR A 479 -26.75 4.47 -3.47
CA THR A 479 -26.42 3.03 -3.54
C THR A 479 -25.07 2.81 -2.87
N ALA A 480 -25.09 2.01 -1.80
CA ALA A 480 -23.90 1.49 -1.17
C ALA A 480 -23.64 0.07 -1.65
N THR A 481 -22.47 -0.18 -2.24
CA THR A 481 -22.03 -1.53 -2.65
C THR A 481 -20.91 -2.00 -1.72
N ILE A 482 -21.12 -3.16 -1.10
CA ILE A 482 -20.21 -3.81 -0.16
C ILE A 482 -19.56 -4.97 -0.90
N SER A 483 -18.23 -4.94 -0.99
CA SER A 483 -17.46 -6.07 -1.51
C SER A 483 -17.03 -6.97 -0.36
N PRO A 484 -17.26 -8.30 -0.45
CA PRO A 484 -17.90 -9.08 -1.50
C PRO A 484 -19.43 -9.16 -1.33
N THR A 485 -20.09 -9.58 -2.42
CA THR A 485 -21.54 -9.50 -2.63
C THR A 485 -22.39 -10.42 -1.74
N PHE A 486 -21.80 -11.21 -0.85
CA PHE A 486 -22.52 -12.00 0.14
C PHE A 486 -22.65 -11.32 1.51
N ALA A 487 -22.12 -10.09 1.67
CA ALA A 487 -22.22 -9.34 2.91
C ALA A 487 -23.69 -9.12 3.33
N SER A 488 -23.97 -9.32 4.62
CA SER A 488 -25.27 -9.12 5.27
C SER A 488 -25.19 -8.00 6.32
N GLY A 489 -26.26 -7.66 7.04
CA GLY A 489 -26.23 -6.58 8.05
C GLY A 489 -26.83 -5.28 7.52
N THR A 490 -26.36 -4.12 8.00
CA THR A 490 -26.97 -2.82 7.67
C THR A 490 -25.96 -1.79 7.16
N VAL A 491 -26.44 -0.87 6.33
CA VAL A 491 -25.72 0.36 5.95
C VAL A 491 -26.50 1.56 6.46
N THR A 492 -25.80 2.50 7.07
CA THR A 492 -26.31 3.82 7.43
C THR A 492 -25.76 4.85 6.46
N PHE A 493 -26.63 5.47 5.66
CA PHE A 493 -26.31 6.65 4.87
C PHE A 493 -26.43 7.89 5.74
N THR A 494 -25.42 8.76 5.76
CA THR A 494 -25.46 10.01 6.51
C THR A 494 -25.32 11.23 5.61
N ASP A 495 -26.01 12.31 5.97
CA ASP A 495 -25.91 13.64 5.39
C ASP A 495 -25.76 14.66 6.54
N GLY A 496 -24.52 15.02 6.85
CA GLY A 496 -24.20 15.75 8.08
C GLY A 496 -24.61 14.96 9.32
N THR A 497 -25.59 15.46 10.08
CA THR A 497 -26.12 14.79 11.30
C THR A 497 -27.31 13.88 11.02
N THR A 498 -27.90 13.93 9.82
CA THR A 498 -29.08 13.12 9.48
C THR A 498 -28.64 11.74 9.01
N SER A 499 -29.29 10.68 9.50
CA SER A 499 -28.91 9.29 9.22
C SER A 499 -30.10 8.46 8.74
N TYR A 500 -29.85 7.58 7.77
CA TYR A 500 -30.84 6.67 7.17
C TYR A 500 -30.26 5.26 7.08
N THR A 501 -30.81 4.30 7.84
CA THR A 501 -30.30 2.93 7.90
C THR A 501 -31.17 1.98 7.07
N THR A 502 -30.52 1.13 6.28
CA THR A 502 -31.18 0.08 5.47
C THR A 502 -30.39 -1.23 5.55
N THR A 503 -31.02 -2.35 5.22
CA THR A 503 -30.39 -3.67 5.20
C THR A 503 -29.60 -3.90 3.92
N VAL A 504 -28.50 -4.64 4.02
CA VAL A 504 -27.72 -5.10 2.88
C VAL A 504 -28.36 -6.36 2.29
N VAL A 505 -28.62 -6.35 0.98
CA VAL A 505 -29.14 -7.49 0.22
C VAL A 505 -28.17 -7.77 -0.93
N SER A 506 -27.54 -8.95 -0.91
CA SER A 506 -26.52 -9.34 -1.91
C SER A 506 -25.41 -8.29 -2.06
N GLY A 507 -24.89 -7.78 -0.94
CA GLY A 507 -23.84 -6.77 -0.91
C GLY A 507 -24.26 -5.39 -1.41
N VAL A 508 -25.56 -5.12 -1.52
CA VAL A 508 -26.07 -3.80 -1.93
C VAL A 508 -27.08 -3.28 -0.91
N ALA A 509 -26.91 -2.03 -0.50
CA ALA A 509 -27.88 -1.26 0.26
C ALA A 509 -28.33 -0.04 -0.56
N ILE A 510 -29.63 0.22 -0.61
CA ILE A 510 -30.22 1.29 -1.41
C ILE A 510 -31.09 2.18 -0.51
N PHE A 511 -30.93 3.50 -0.64
CA PHE A 511 -31.80 4.51 -0.03
C PHE A 511 -32.27 5.50 -1.10
N THR A 512 -33.56 5.83 -1.11
CA THR A 512 -34.17 6.76 -2.08
C THR A 512 -34.94 7.86 -1.38
N SER A 513 -34.74 9.12 -1.78
CA SER A 513 -35.53 10.26 -1.29
C SER A 513 -35.66 11.36 -2.34
N SER A 514 -36.79 12.06 -2.35
CA SER A 514 -37.06 13.25 -3.17
C SER A 514 -37.17 14.54 -2.36
N THR A 515 -36.95 14.49 -1.04
CA THR A 515 -37.20 15.61 -0.11
C THR A 515 -35.92 16.28 0.35
N TRP A 516 -34.83 16.17 -0.41
CA TRP A 516 -33.56 16.83 -0.10
C TRP A 516 -33.73 18.34 -0.15
N ILE A 517 -33.29 19.04 0.90
CA ILE A 517 -33.29 20.50 0.95
C ILE A 517 -32.35 21.07 -0.11
N THR A 518 -32.59 22.29 -0.58
CA THR A 518 -31.69 22.94 -1.54
C THR A 518 -30.36 23.30 -0.88
N GLY A 519 -29.24 23.05 -1.54
CA GLY A 519 -27.90 23.35 -1.02
C GLY A 519 -26.88 22.26 -1.33
N SER A 520 -25.73 22.35 -0.66
CA SER A 520 -24.67 21.35 -0.72
C SER A 520 -24.90 20.26 0.33
N HIS A 521 -24.65 19.02 -0.07
CA HIS A 521 -24.73 17.82 0.74
C HIS A 521 -23.40 17.06 0.69
N THR A 522 -23.11 16.32 1.76
CA THR A 522 -21.95 15.43 1.83
C THR A 522 -22.41 14.09 2.37
N PHE A 523 -22.58 13.12 1.47
CA PHE A 523 -23.07 11.80 1.81
C PHE A 523 -21.93 10.84 2.18
N THR A 524 -22.12 10.02 3.22
CA THR A 524 -21.28 8.84 3.49
C THR A 524 -22.15 7.63 3.73
N ALA A 525 -21.63 6.44 3.44
CA ALA A 525 -22.29 5.16 3.72
C ALA A 525 -21.43 4.33 4.67
N THR A 526 -21.98 4.00 5.83
CA THR A 526 -21.31 3.20 6.85
C THR A 526 -21.98 1.83 6.96
N TYR A 527 -21.28 0.79 6.51
CA TYR A 527 -21.65 -0.60 6.71
C TYR A 527 -21.29 -1.03 8.14
N SER A 528 -22.25 -1.60 8.86
CA SER A 528 -22.10 -1.98 10.27
C SER A 528 -21.22 -3.21 10.51
N GLY A 529 -20.99 -4.02 9.48
CA GLY A 529 -20.45 -5.38 9.64
C GLY A 529 -21.53 -6.41 10.02
N ASP A 530 -21.11 -7.67 10.10
CA ASP A 530 -21.85 -8.82 10.64
C ASP A 530 -20.88 -9.81 11.34
N SER A 531 -21.32 -11.04 11.63
CA SER A 531 -20.51 -12.05 12.35
C SER A 531 -19.26 -12.52 11.58
N SER A 532 -19.22 -12.30 10.28
CA SER A 532 -18.17 -12.79 9.37
C SER A 532 -17.51 -11.67 8.57
N ASN A 533 -18.12 -10.48 8.56
CA ASN A 533 -17.76 -9.35 7.74
C ASN A 533 -17.52 -8.12 8.61
N LEU A 534 -16.38 -7.46 8.44
CA LEU A 534 -16.10 -6.24 9.20
C LEU A 534 -16.87 -5.04 8.62
N GLY A 535 -17.24 -4.09 9.49
CA GLY A 535 -17.85 -2.83 9.07
C GLY A 535 -16.89 -1.94 8.27
N SER A 536 -17.43 -1.08 7.42
CA SER A 536 -16.65 -0.23 6.53
C SER A 536 -17.39 1.04 6.13
N THR A 537 -16.67 2.15 6.02
CA THR A 537 -17.24 3.44 5.63
C THR A 537 -16.75 3.84 4.26
N SER A 538 -17.65 4.33 3.41
CA SER A 538 -17.29 4.86 2.09
C SER A 538 -16.54 6.18 2.20
N ASN A 539 -15.84 6.55 1.12
CA ASN A 539 -15.46 7.94 0.92
C ASN A 539 -16.70 8.85 0.92
N SER A 540 -16.50 10.12 1.27
CA SER A 540 -17.54 11.16 1.19
C SER A 540 -17.89 11.48 -0.26
N LEU A 541 -19.18 11.52 -0.56
CA LEU A 541 -19.74 11.91 -1.85
C LEU A 541 -20.32 13.32 -1.75
N SER A 542 -19.70 14.28 -2.41
CA SER A 542 -20.24 15.64 -2.54
C SER A 542 -21.41 15.68 -3.53
N TYR A 543 -22.49 16.35 -3.15
CA TYR A 543 -23.71 16.40 -3.95
C TYR A 543 -24.42 17.76 -3.82
N THR A 544 -25.02 18.29 -4.88
CA THR A 544 -25.72 19.59 -4.84
C THR A 544 -27.17 19.47 -5.26
N VAL A 545 -28.09 20.01 -4.45
CA VAL A 545 -29.52 20.10 -4.77
C VAL A 545 -29.85 21.55 -5.10
N TYR A 546 -30.18 21.81 -6.37
CA TYR A 546 -30.53 23.13 -6.84
C TYR A 546 -32.00 23.46 -6.54
N SER A 547 -32.27 24.73 -6.19
CA SER A 547 -33.64 25.22 -6.10
C SER A 547 -34.30 25.18 -7.48
N PRO A 548 -35.61 24.89 -7.56
CA PRO A 548 -36.34 25.08 -8.79
C PRO A 548 -36.51 26.60 -8.96
N TRP A 549 -35.92 27.18 -10.01
CA TRP A 549 -36.08 28.61 -10.28
C TRP A 549 -37.54 28.90 -10.63
N ILE A 550 -38.17 29.84 -9.92
CA ILE A 550 -39.46 30.43 -10.30
C ILE A 550 -39.18 31.89 -10.66
N VAL A 551 -39.33 32.25 -11.93
CA VAL A 551 -39.36 33.65 -12.36
C VAL A 551 -40.81 34.12 -12.23
N ARG A 552 -41.09 35.06 -11.32
CA ARG A 552 -42.41 35.70 -11.17
C ARG A 552 -42.36 37.10 -11.76
N PHE A 553 -43.33 37.43 -12.60
CA PHE A 553 -43.57 38.80 -13.06
C PHE A 553 -44.71 39.37 -12.22
N ASN A 554 -44.46 40.41 -11.43
CA ASN A 554 -45.51 41.20 -10.80
C ASN A 554 -45.70 42.48 -11.63
N ASP A 555 -46.92 42.71 -12.11
CA ASP A 555 -47.34 44.01 -12.63
C ASP A 555 -47.84 44.85 -11.45
N ASP A 556 -46.91 45.44 -10.69
CA ASP A 556 -47.22 46.12 -9.43
C ASP A 556 -47.66 47.60 -9.62
N ASP A 557 -47.80 48.11 -10.84
CA ASP A 557 -48.16 49.52 -11.04
C ASP A 557 -49.66 49.79 -11.18
N GLY A 558 -50.48 48.74 -11.40
CA GLY A 558 -51.94 48.86 -11.53
C GLY A 558 -52.41 49.86 -12.60
N SER A 559 -51.52 50.30 -13.49
CA SER A 559 -51.75 51.46 -14.34
C SER A 559 -52.52 51.13 -15.62
N GLY A 560 -52.64 49.84 -15.96
CA GLY A 560 -53.37 49.40 -17.16
C GLY A 560 -52.78 49.91 -18.48
N THR A 561 -51.61 50.55 -18.46
CA THR A 561 -50.92 51.06 -19.64
C THR A 561 -49.42 50.84 -19.49
N VAL A 562 -48.88 49.97 -20.33
CA VAL A 562 -47.44 49.62 -20.32
C VAL A 562 -46.69 50.55 -21.30
N PRO A 563 -45.81 51.46 -20.87
CA PRO A 563 -44.99 52.26 -21.78
C PRO A 563 -43.65 51.56 -22.03
N GLY A 564 -43.45 51.09 -23.28
CA GLY A 564 -42.14 50.76 -23.83
C GLY A 564 -41.55 49.42 -23.43
N SER A 565 -40.79 48.82 -24.35
CA SER A 565 -40.03 47.58 -24.16
C SER A 565 -39.13 47.61 -22.90
N PHE A 566 -39.28 46.61 -22.04
CA PHE A 566 -38.39 46.40 -20.88
C PHE A 566 -37.39 45.29 -21.19
N SER A 567 -36.11 45.51 -20.88
CA SER A 567 -35.09 44.45 -20.90
C SER A 567 -34.67 44.16 -19.47
N TYR A 568 -34.82 42.90 -19.03
CA TYR A 568 -34.29 42.45 -17.74
C TYR A 568 -33.01 41.65 -18.01
N ALA A 569 -31.87 42.10 -17.51
CA ALA A 569 -30.64 41.33 -17.57
C ALA A 569 -30.62 40.35 -16.38
N LEU A 570 -30.75 39.05 -16.63
CA LEU A 570 -30.58 38.05 -15.59
C LEU A 570 -29.10 37.66 -15.54
N ALA A 571 -28.35 38.22 -14.59
CA ALA A 571 -26.96 37.85 -14.38
C ALA A 571 -26.90 36.48 -13.67
N LEU A 572 -26.69 35.40 -14.44
CA LEU A 572 -26.28 34.12 -13.86
C LEU A 572 -24.80 34.20 -13.47
N THR A 573 -24.50 34.02 -12.19
CA THR A 573 -23.15 34.10 -11.61
C THR A 573 -22.20 32.96 -12.00
N THR A 574 -22.61 32.05 -12.87
CA THR A 574 -21.82 30.86 -13.25
C THR A 574 -21.35 30.85 -14.71
N THR A 575 -21.65 31.89 -15.51
CA THR A 575 -21.11 32.02 -16.87
C THR A 575 -20.54 33.42 -17.10
N SER A 576 -19.36 33.52 -17.73
CA SER A 576 -18.67 34.79 -18.03
C SER A 576 -19.39 35.69 -19.05
N THR A 577 -20.55 35.27 -19.55
CA THR A 577 -21.42 36.02 -20.46
C THR A 577 -22.84 36.07 -19.88
N PRO A 578 -23.43 37.25 -19.62
CA PRO A 578 -24.80 37.35 -19.12
C PRO A 578 -25.81 36.86 -20.17
N LEU A 579 -26.75 36.01 -19.75
CA LEU A 579 -27.92 35.65 -20.55
C LEU A 579 -28.82 36.87 -20.65
N THR A 580 -28.90 37.47 -21.84
CA THR A 580 -29.82 38.58 -22.12
C THR A 580 -31.14 38.00 -22.62
N ILE A 581 -32.19 38.07 -21.82
CA ILE A 581 -33.55 37.74 -22.26
C ILE A 581 -34.26 39.06 -22.58
N THR A 582 -34.45 39.35 -23.86
CA THR A 582 -35.13 40.58 -24.31
C THR A 582 -36.63 40.31 -24.44
N PHE A 583 -37.44 41.08 -23.72
CA PHE A 583 -38.90 41.08 -23.86
C PHE A 583 -39.31 42.30 -24.69
N ALA A 584 -39.80 42.08 -25.91
CA ALA A 584 -40.33 43.16 -26.75
C ALA A 584 -41.85 43.00 -26.87
N LEU A 585 -42.61 43.90 -26.24
CA LEU A 585 -44.02 44.11 -26.57
C LEU A 585 -44.06 45.09 -27.74
N THR A 586 -44.24 44.57 -28.95
CA THR A 586 -44.53 45.42 -30.11
C THR A 586 -46.02 45.79 -30.08
N PRO A 587 -46.46 46.88 -30.75
CA PRO A 587 -47.87 47.31 -30.80
C PRO A 587 -48.86 46.29 -31.42
N THR A 588 -48.44 45.05 -31.68
CA THR A 588 -49.23 43.98 -32.29
C THR A 588 -49.55 42.80 -31.34
N ASN A 589 -49.41 42.96 -30.02
CA ASN A 589 -49.72 41.91 -29.02
C ASN A 589 -48.94 40.59 -29.23
N ILE A 590 -47.68 40.69 -29.65
CA ILE A 590 -46.79 39.55 -29.84
C ILE A 590 -45.77 39.52 -28.70
N ILE A 591 -45.69 38.38 -27.98
CA ILE A 591 -44.61 38.10 -27.03
C ILE A 591 -43.58 37.23 -27.76
N THR A 592 -42.36 37.75 -27.91
CA THR A 592 -41.26 37.03 -28.56
C THR A 592 -40.18 36.67 -27.55
N PHE A 593 -39.81 35.38 -27.48
CA PHE A 593 -38.67 34.90 -26.72
C PHE A 593 -37.52 34.57 -27.68
N SER A 594 -36.36 35.20 -27.48
CA SER A 594 -35.14 34.93 -28.26
C SER A 594 -33.94 34.79 -27.33
N GLY A 595 -33.29 33.62 -27.32
CA GLY A 595 -32.09 33.36 -26.51
C GLY A 595 -31.48 31.97 -26.78
N HIS A 596 -30.20 31.79 -26.42
CA HIS A 596 -29.49 30.50 -26.50
C HIS A 596 -29.69 29.75 -25.18
N LEU A 597 -30.53 28.72 -25.18
CA LEU A 597 -30.78 27.88 -23.99
C LEU A 597 -29.73 26.78 -23.92
N ILE A 598 -29.00 26.71 -22.81
CA ILE A 598 -27.96 25.70 -22.54
C ILE A 598 -28.67 24.37 -22.16
N PRO A 599 -28.12 23.18 -22.51
CA PRO A 599 -28.85 21.89 -22.54
C PRO A 599 -29.43 21.36 -21.22
N SER A 600 -29.20 22.03 -20.09
CA SER A 600 -29.55 21.55 -18.75
C SER A 600 -30.64 22.36 -18.03
N VAL A 601 -31.25 23.34 -18.70
CA VAL A 601 -32.28 24.20 -18.06
C VAL A 601 -33.67 23.80 -18.52
N GLN A 602 -34.46 23.18 -17.63
CA GLN A 602 -35.92 23.15 -17.78
C GLN A 602 -36.45 24.56 -17.48
N ALA A 603 -36.86 25.30 -18.50
CA ALA A 603 -37.51 26.59 -18.33
C ALA A 603 -39.03 26.40 -18.24
N ALA A 604 -39.62 26.64 -17.07
CA ALA A 604 -41.06 26.83 -16.94
C ALA A 604 -41.35 28.33 -16.99
N VAL A 605 -42.17 28.76 -17.96
CA VAL A 605 -42.62 30.15 -18.07
C VAL A 605 -44.08 30.21 -17.62
N GLU A 606 -44.35 30.93 -16.53
CA GLU A 606 -45.69 31.17 -16.00
C GLU A 606 -46.11 32.60 -16.34
N ILE A 607 -47.23 32.78 -17.03
CA ILE A 607 -47.78 34.10 -17.38
C ILE A 607 -49.08 34.26 -16.59
N ASP A 608 -48.99 34.90 -15.43
CA ASP A 608 -50.19 35.35 -14.70
C ASP A 608 -50.47 36.80 -15.09
N GLY A 609 -51.64 37.05 -15.65
CA GLY A 609 -52.03 38.37 -16.10
C GLY A 609 -53.54 38.53 -16.10
N GLY A 610 -54.01 39.53 -15.36
CA GLY A 610 -55.39 40.03 -15.42
C GLY A 610 -55.78 40.43 -16.85
N SER A 611 -57.09 40.52 -17.08
CA SER A 611 -57.74 40.76 -18.37
C SER A 611 -56.96 41.64 -19.36
N VAL A 612 -56.30 41.01 -20.32
CA VAL A 612 -55.64 41.69 -21.46
C VAL A 612 -56.73 42.12 -22.44
N CYS A 613 -56.98 43.43 -22.55
CA CYS A 613 -58.07 43.97 -23.36
C CYS A 613 -57.82 43.85 -24.88
N SER A 614 -58.76 43.15 -25.54
CA SER A 614 -59.30 43.34 -26.90
C SER A 614 -58.66 42.70 -28.16
N SER A 615 -57.51 42.02 -28.10
CA SER A 615 -57.09 41.15 -29.21
C SER A 615 -56.16 40.02 -28.74
N PRO A 616 -56.42 38.75 -29.11
CA PRO A 616 -55.70 37.59 -28.56
C PRO A 616 -54.23 37.57 -29.00
N PRO A 617 -53.28 37.27 -28.09
CA PRO A 617 -51.85 37.35 -28.37
C PRO A 617 -51.37 36.22 -29.28
N ALA A 618 -50.29 36.47 -30.04
CA ALA A 618 -49.49 35.44 -30.69
C ALA A 618 -48.20 35.24 -29.89
N ILE A 619 -47.87 33.99 -29.56
CA ILE A 619 -46.62 33.64 -28.86
C ILE A 619 -45.66 33.02 -29.86
N ILE A 620 -44.46 33.60 -29.99
CA ILE A 620 -43.38 33.11 -30.85
C ILE A 620 -42.19 32.73 -29.99
N ILE A 621 -41.74 31.48 -30.11
CA ILE A 621 -40.58 30.94 -29.37
C ILE A 621 -39.53 30.46 -30.39
N ASN A 622 -38.35 31.10 -30.36
CA ASN A 622 -37.21 30.74 -31.20
C ASN A 622 -36.12 30.08 -30.35
N GLY A 623 -35.95 28.76 -30.48
CA GLY A 623 -35.00 27.96 -29.69
C GLY A 623 -33.79 27.49 -30.49
N ASN A 624 -33.02 28.40 -31.11
CA ASN A 624 -31.87 28.03 -31.96
C ASN A 624 -30.87 27.12 -31.22
N GLY A 625 -30.89 25.82 -31.53
CA GLY A 625 -29.93 24.83 -31.04
C GLY A 625 -30.27 24.18 -29.69
N ALA A 626 -31.48 24.36 -29.16
CA ALA A 626 -31.87 23.79 -27.87
C ALA A 626 -32.20 22.28 -27.94
N THR A 627 -31.66 21.49 -27.00
CA THR A 627 -31.99 20.07 -26.78
C THR A 627 -32.60 19.91 -25.38
N GLY A 628 -33.92 19.74 -25.28
CA GLY A 628 -34.60 19.59 -23.98
C GLY A 628 -36.08 19.26 -24.12
N ASP A 629 -36.60 18.46 -23.19
CA ASP A 629 -37.97 17.95 -23.22
C ASP A 629 -38.97 18.97 -22.63
N GLY A 630 -39.66 19.68 -23.52
CA GLY A 630 -41.00 20.23 -23.25
C GLY A 630 -41.10 21.72 -22.95
N LEU A 631 -42.23 22.29 -23.38
CA LEU A 631 -42.69 23.64 -23.07
C LEU A 631 -44.00 23.51 -22.29
N VAL A 632 -44.04 24.01 -21.04
CA VAL A 632 -45.26 24.00 -20.22
C VAL A 632 -45.82 25.41 -20.16
N LEU A 633 -47.03 25.61 -20.70
CA LEU A 633 -47.76 26.87 -20.61
C LEU A 633 -48.83 26.72 -19.51
N LYS A 634 -48.74 27.55 -18.48
CA LYS A 634 -49.76 27.63 -17.41
C LYS A 634 -50.43 29.00 -17.46
N GLY A 635 -51.76 29.02 -17.40
CA GLY A 635 -52.56 30.24 -17.34
C GLY A 635 -54.00 30.04 -17.84
N ASN A 636 -54.90 30.93 -17.41
CA ASN A 636 -56.33 30.91 -17.77
C ASN A 636 -56.65 31.68 -19.06
N ASN A 637 -55.64 32.03 -19.87
CA ASN A 637 -55.76 32.95 -21.00
C ASN A 637 -56.02 32.24 -22.35
N LEU A 638 -56.72 32.92 -23.26
CA LEU A 638 -57.11 32.40 -24.58
C LEU A 638 -55.99 32.66 -25.61
N ILE A 639 -55.25 31.62 -26.01
CA ILE A 639 -54.13 31.73 -26.96
C ILE A 639 -54.63 31.39 -28.37
N ARG A 640 -54.63 32.30 -29.35
CA ARG A 640 -55.07 31.92 -30.71
C ARG A 640 -54.00 31.25 -31.56
N ASN A 641 -52.75 31.75 -31.48
CA ASN A 641 -51.64 31.30 -32.33
C ASN A 641 -50.37 31.04 -31.50
N LEU A 642 -49.86 29.80 -31.56
CA LEU A 642 -48.57 29.41 -30.97
C LEU A 642 -47.61 28.95 -32.07
N TRP A 643 -46.45 29.61 -32.19
CA TRP A 643 -45.43 29.30 -33.19
C TRP A 643 -44.12 28.91 -32.51
N VAL A 644 -43.64 27.70 -32.79
CA VAL A 644 -42.40 27.15 -32.21
C VAL A 644 -41.42 26.82 -33.33
N LYS A 645 -40.19 27.35 -33.26
CA LYS A 645 -39.15 27.18 -34.30
C LYS A 645 -37.74 26.96 -33.71
N GLY A 646 -36.90 26.19 -34.42
CA GLY A 646 -35.45 26.11 -34.19
C GLY A 646 -34.96 24.99 -33.26
N PHE A 647 -35.85 24.10 -32.79
CA PHE A 647 -35.51 22.97 -31.91
C PHE A 647 -35.00 21.77 -32.72
N THR A 648 -33.95 21.09 -32.21
CA THR A 648 -33.28 19.98 -32.91
C THR A 648 -33.82 18.59 -32.57
N GLN A 649 -34.62 18.44 -31.50
CA GLN A 649 -35.18 17.15 -31.08
C GLN A 649 -36.43 16.72 -31.87
N ARG A 650 -36.76 15.42 -31.82
CA ARG A 650 -37.85 14.81 -32.60
C ARG A 650 -39.26 14.98 -31.99
N GLN A 651 -39.37 15.23 -30.69
CA GLN A 651 -40.64 15.43 -29.98
C GLN A 651 -40.61 16.74 -29.18
N ILE A 652 -41.73 17.48 -29.20
CA ILE A 652 -41.98 18.64 -28.34
C ILE A 652 -43.28 18.33 -27.61
N THR A 653 -43.23 18.23 -26.28
CA THR A 653 -44.42 18.03 -25.44
C THR A 653 -44.97 19.38 -25.02
N ILE A 654 -46.24 19.66 -25.36
CA ILE A 654 -46.97 20.86 -24.93
C ILE A 654 -48.08 20.38 -23.99
N SER A 655 -47.97 20.71 -22.71
CA SER A 655 -48.94 20.30 -21.69
C SER A 655 -49.73 21.51 -21.21
N PHE A 656 -51.07 21.40 -21.25
CA PHE A 656 -51.99 22.39 -20.68
C PHE A 656 -52.52 21.85 -19.35
N LEU A 657 -52.38 22.61 -18.27
CA LEU A 657 -52.93 22.26 -16.96
C LEU A 657 -54.00 23.28 -16.59
N ALA A 658 -55.27 22.97 -16.85
CA ALA A 658 -56.37 23.62 -16.16
C ALA A 658 -57.60 22.70 -16.07
N PRO A 659 -58.24 22.61 -14.89
CA PRO A 659 -59.58 22.05 -14.75
C PRO A 659 -60.62 23.16 -15.03
N LEU A 660 -61.72 22.77 -15.67
CA LEU A 660 -62.96 23.52 -15.94
C LEU A 660 -63.16 23.99 -17.39
N TRP A 661 -64.29 23.53 -17.92
CA TRP A 661 -64.76 23.65 -19.29
C TRP A 661 -65.12 25.10 -19.63
N LYS A 662 -64.27 25.81 -20.38
CA LYS A 662 -64.72 26.84 -21.33
C LYS A 662 -63.94 26.71 -22.65
N LYS A 663 -64.70 26.69 -23.74
CA LYS A 663 -64.29 26.46 -25.13
C LYS A 663 -63.09 27.32 -25.57
N ASN A 664 -62.21 26.70 -26.38
CA ASN A 664 -61.24 27.32 -27.29
C ASN A 664 -59.94 27.87 -26.68
N VAL A 665 -59.08 27.01 -26.10
CA VAL A 665 -57.79 27.43 -25.51
C VAL A 665 -56.67 27.58 -26.55
N VAL A 666 -56.71 26.88 -27.70
CA VAL A 666 -55.79 27.11 -28.84
C VAL A 666 -56.51 26.92 -30.17
N GLN A 667 -56.43 27.89 -31.10
CA GLN A 667 -57.06 27.79 -32.43
C GLN A 667 -56.12 27.24 -33.51
N CYS A 668 -54.83 27.57 -33.48
CA CYS A 668 -53.82 27.09 -34.44
C CYS A 668 -52.45 26.88 -33.76
N VAL A 669 -51.86 25.70 -33.94
CA VAL A 669 -50.46 25.39 -33.56
C VAL A 669 -49.67 25.14 -34.84
N LYS A 670 -48.54 25.85 -35.01
CA LYS A 670 -47.60 25.59 -36.10
C LYS A 670 -46.22 25.30 -35.52
N VAL A 671 -45.70 24.10 -35.79
CA VAL A 671 -44.34 23.69 -35.43
C VAL A 671 -43.54 23.57 -36.73
N SER A 672 -42.41 24.27 -36.81
CA SER A 672 -41.46 24.13 -37.92
C SER A 672 -40.08 23.84 -37.35
N ARG A 673 -39.41 22.78 -37.83
CA ARG A 673 -37.98 22.61 -37.59
C ARG A 673 -37.19 23.67 -38.34
#